data_AF-A0A268AC77-F1
#
_entry.id   AF-A0A268AC77-F1
#
_cell.length_a   1.000
_cell.length_b   1.000
_cell.length_c   1.000
_cell.angle_alpha   90.00
_cell.angle_beta   90.00
_cell.angle_gamma   90.00
#
_symmetry.space_group_name_H-M   'P 1'
#
loop_
_entity.id
_entity.type
_entity.pdbx_description
1 polymer ?
#
loop_
_entity_poly.entity_id
_entity_poly.type
_entity_poly.pdbx_seq_one_letter_code
_entity_poly.pdbx_strand_id
1 'polypeptide(L)'
;MNKRIFRVLEFDKIIQKLSEQAASSLGKKRAMKIQPATELEEVEQLQAETDEAASVIRLRGGIPLGGIYDIHASVKRAVIGGILNANECLDIASTIYGGKNLKHFIEELEEPEMPIIRSLVDQLISLSDLERHIKSAIDDHGRVMDGASERLRGIRSRIRTNESRVREKLDSYTRSKSKMLSDSIITIRNDRYVLPVKQEYRGAIGGIVHDQSSSGQTLFMEPQAVVDLNNQLQEARAQEKAEIERILKEISMRVAEDEAILLANIEILGQIDFISARAKLGTVMRCSMPKMNDKGIIHLKQARHPLIDQEQVVANDIDLGEDYSTIVITGPNTGGKTVTIKTIGLFTLMAQSGLQVPALDGGEMAVFTEVFADIGDEQSIEQSLSTFSSHMVNIVDILKQVNHESLVLFDELGAGTDPQEGAALAMSILDETIKRGATVVATTHYPELKAYGYNRNRVVNASVEFDVETLRPTYRLLIGVPGRSNAFEISRRLGLKESIIDSAKELIGTDSKSVENMIASLETSRREAEHDYETARAQLEEAETLKRELEKQWQEFDSKRERLYQKAEEKAAKAVEQAREEAEEIVASLRTMKNQASVKEHEIIEARKRLEDASPELAKKGSKAAPQTKENKQLMPGDEVLLLTLGQKGTVVEKVSDKEYMLQIGIMKIKAKRKDIEFVKRQDVLKEKPVATVKGSAYHVSTELDLRGERYEDALRRVEKYVDDALLAGYPHVSIIHGKGTGALRTGVQELAKRHRAVKNYRSGGINEGGTGVTVLEFQ
;
A
#
# COMPACT_ATOMS: atom_id res chain seq x y z
N MET A 1 16.33 -4.60 -20.34
CA MET A 1 16.54 -3.27 -19.71
C MET A 1 17.95 -2.72 -19.89
N ASN A 2 18.05 -1.45 -20.32
CA ASN A 2 19.31 -0.72 -20.51
C ASN A 2 20.05 -0.45 -19.17
N LYS A 3 21.31 -0.88 -19.02
CA LYS A 3 22.11 -0.66 -17.78
C LYS A 3 22.29 0.81 -17.39
N ARG A 4 22.19 1.76 -18.32
CA ARG A 4 22.22 3.21 -18.02
C ARG A 4 21.07 3.60 -17.09
N ILE A 5 19.91 2.94 -17.20
CA ILE A 5 18.73 3.26 -16.39
C ILE A 5 18.96 3.06 -14.89
N PHE A 6 19.78 2.07 -14.52
CA PHE A 6 20.07 1.80 -13.11
C PHE A 6 20.85 2.93 -12.45
N ARG A 7 21.69 3.64 -13.22
CA ARG A 7 22.42 4.81 -12.71
C ARG A 7 21.54 6.06 -12.70
N VAL A 8 20.76 6.28 -13.77
CA VAL A 8 19.88 7.45 -13.92
C VAL A 8 18.82 7.48 -12.81
N LEU A 9 18.22 6.33 -12.50
CA LEU A 9 17.23 6.16 -11.44
C LEU A 9 17.83 5.79 -10.08
N GLU A 10 19.15 5.74 -9.97
CA GLU A 10 19.89 5.46 -8.72
C GLU A 10 19.51 4.10 -8.08
N PHE A 11 19.12 3.13 -8.92
CA PHE A 11 18.81 1.77 -8.50
C PHE A 11 20.04 1.02 -7.97
N ASP A 12 21.23 1.37 -8.44
CA ASP A 12 22.50 0.87 -7.91
C ASP A 12 22.67 1.13 -6.40
N LYS A 13 22.19 2.28 -5.91
CA LYS A 13 22.16 2.58 -4.47
C LYS A 13 21.21 1.68 -3.69
N ILE A 14 20.08 1.29 -4.30
CA ILE A 14 19.15 0.32 -3.70
C ILE A 14 19.77 -1.08 -3.67
N ILE A 15 20.45 -1.49 -4.75
CA ILE A 15 21.20 -2.76 -4.80
C ILE A 15 22.26 -2.80 -3.69
N GLN A 16 22.98 -1.69 -3.48
CA GLN A 16 23.96 -1.61 -2.40
C GLN A 16 23.29 -1.77 -1.03
N LYS A 17 22.21 -1.03 -0.75
CA LYS A 17 21.43 -1.16 0.50
C LYS A 17 20.90 -2.58 0.70
N LEU A 18 20.47 -3.25 -0.37
CA LEU A 18 20.03 -4.65 -0.34
C LEU A 18 21.18 -5.59 0.05
N SER A 19 22.36 -5.40 -0.54
CA SER A 19 23.54 -6.22 -0.24
C SER A 19 23.98 -6.10 1.23
N GLU A 20 23.76 -4.95 1.86
CA GLU A 20 24.05 -4.74 3.28
C GLU A 20 23.09 -5.53 4.20
N GLN A 21 21.90 -5.90 3.73
CA GLN A 21 20.91 -6.69 4.48
C GLN A 21 21.16 -8.21 4.45
N ALA A 22 21.95 -8.69 3.49
CA ALA A 22 22.28 -10.11 3.37
C ALA A 22 23.25 -10.57 4.46
N ALA A 23 22.96 -11.70 5.10
CA ALA A 23 23.72 -12.23 6.22
C ALA A 23 25.00 -12.95 5.77
N SER A 24 24.99 -13.57 4.58
CA SER A 24 26.10 -14.35 4.03
C SER A 24 26.71 -13.69 2.78
N SER A 25 27.92 -14.12 2.42
CA SER A 25 28.55 -13.71 1.15
C SER A 25 27.78 -14.22 -0.07
N LEU A 26 27.02 -15.32 0.06
CA LEU A 26 26.21 -15.91 -1.02
C LEU A 26 25.00 -15.02 -1.33
N GLY A 27 24.25 -14.62 -0.30
CA GLY A 27 23.14 -13.67 -0.43
C GLY A 27 23.62 -12.32 -0.96
N LYS A 28 24.79 -11.82 -0.50
CA LYS A 28 25.41 -10.59 -1.04
C LYS A 28 25.70 -10.67 -2.54
N LYS A 29 26.26 -11.80 -3.00
CA LYS A 29 26.54 -12.02 -4.43
C LYS A 29 25.27 -12.04 -5.27
N ARG A 30 24.18 -12.64 -4.75
CA ARG A 30 22.86 -12.65 -5.41
C ARG A 30 22.24 -11.25 -5.44
N ALA A 31 22.28 -10.53 -4.31
CA ALA A 31 21.81 -9.14 -4.22
C ALA A 31 22.49 -8.23 -5.24
N MET A 32 23.81 -8.30 -5.38
CA MET A 32 24.56 -7.47 -6.34
C MET A 32 24.29 -7.81 -7.82
N LYS A 33 23.69 -8.98 -8.11
CA LYS A 33 23.35 -9.43 -9.45
C LYS A 33 21.87 -9.27 -9.80
N ILE A 34 21.08 -8.71 -8.88
CA ILE A 34 19.64 -8.53 -9.08
C ILE A 34 19.37 -7.71 -10.36
N GLN A 35 18.37 -8.15 -11.11
CA GLN A 35 17.89 -7.46 -12.30
C GLN A 35 16.35 -7.46 -12.29
N PRO A 36 15.72 -6.41 -12.81
CA PRO A 36 14.27 -6.40 -13.01
C PRO A 36 13.87 -7.50 -14.01
N ALA A 37 12.91 -8.34 -13.63
CA ALA A 37 12.24 -9.26 -14.53
C ALA A 37 11.21 -8.50 -15.39
N THR A 38 10.92 -9.01 -16.58
CA THR A 38 9.97 -8.41 -17.53
C THR A 38 8.70 -9.23 -17.71
N GLU A 39 8.63 -10.41 -17.12
CA GLU A 39 7.48 -11.31 -17.18
C GLU A 39 6.66 -11.18 -15.89
N LEU A 40 5.34 -11.00 -16.02
CA LEU A 40 4.45 -10.80 -14.87
C LEU A 40 4.52 -11.95 -13.86
N GLU A 41 4.45 -13.20 -14.34
CA GLU A 41 4.48 -14.39 -13.48
C GLU A 41 5.79 -14.48 -12.66
N GLU A 42 6.92 -14.13 -13.26
CA GLU A 42 8.22 -14.11 -12.56
C GLU A 42 8.23 -13.02 -11.48
N VAL A 43 7.71 -11.82 -11.79
CA VAL A 43 7.65 -10.72 -10.83
C VAL A 43 6.71 -11.05 -9.66
N GLU A 44 5.55 -11.65 -9.92
CA GLU A 44 4.61 -12.09 -8.89
C GLU A 44 5.24 -13.15 -7.97
N GLN A 45 5.96 -14.12 -8.54
CA GLN A 45 6.72 -15.12 -7.78
C GLN A 45 7.77 -14.43 -6.87
N LEU A 46 8.53 -13.48 -7.42
CA LEU A 46 9.56 -12.75 -6.66
C LEU A 46 8.97 -11.88 -5.54
N GLN A 47 7.79 -11.29 -5.75
CA GLN A 47 7.07 -10.54 -4.71
C GLN A 47 6.54 -11.47 -3.62
N ALA A 48 5.95 -12.61 -3.98
CA ALA A 48 5.47 -13.62 -3.04
C ALA A 48 6.60 -14.17 -2.16
N GLU A 49 7.76 -14.48 -2.74
CA GLU A 49 8.96 -14.87 -1.99
C GLU A 49 9.33 -13.85 -0.92
N THR A 50 9.36 -12.56 -1.29
CA THR A 50 9.71 -11.47 -0.37
C THR A 50 8.66 -11.31 0.73
N ASP A 51 7.38 -11.47 0.41
CA ASP A 51 6.29 -11.34 1.37
C ASP A 51 6.26 -12.48 2.40
N GLU A 52 6.53 -13.73 1.97
CA GLU A 52 6.69 -14.85 2.90
C GLU A 52 7.82 -14.58 3.91
N ALA A 53 8.98 -14.08 3.45
CA ALA A 53 10.07 -13.73 4.34
C ALA A 53 9.76 -12.51 5.23
N ALA A 54 9.02 -11.52 4.73
CA ALA A 54 8.58 -10.38 5.52
C ALA A 54 7.65 -10.81 6.66
N SER A 55 6.77 -11.78 6.39
CA SER A 55 5.91 -12.41 7.39
C SER A 55 6.71 -13.14 8.48
N VAL A 56 7.78 -13.87 8.13
CA VAL A 56 8.68 -14.48 9.12
C VAL A 56 9.37 -13.44 10.00
N ILE A 57 9.87 -12.35 9.41
CA ILE A 57 10.54 -11.27 10.15
C ILE A 57 9.57 -10.65 11.15
N ARG A 58 8.32 -10.41 10.74
CA ARG A 58 7.26 -9.84 11.60
C ARG A 58 6.92 -10.73 12.79
N LEU A 59 6.90 -12.06 12.60
CA LEU A 59 6.50 -13.02 13.63
C LEU A 59 7.63 -13.45 14.57
N ARG A 60 8.85 -13.68 14.03
CA ARG A 60 9.98 -14.27 14.77
C ARG A 60 11.21 -13.36 14.88
N GLY A 61 11.19 -12.17 14.27
CA GLY A 61 12.30 -11.21 14.29
C GLY A 61 13.41 -11.49 13.26
N GLY A 62 13.33 -12.59 12.50
CA GLY A 62 14.23 -12.88 11.40
C GLY A 62 14.54 -14.37 11.20
N ILE A 63 15.22 -14.68 10.10
CA ILE A 63 15.65 -16.04 9.75
C ILE A 63 17.09 -16.26 10.28
N PRO A 64 17.38 -17.35 11.01
CA PRO A 64 18.70 -17.62 11.55
C PRO A 64 19.67 -18.11 10.46
N LEU A 65 20.42 -17.18 9.88
CA LEU A 65 21.37 -17.44 8.78
C LEU A 65 22.85 -17.35 9.23
N GLY A 66 23.09 -17.45 10.55
CA GLY A 66 24.44 -17.42 11.13
C GLY A 66 25.24 -18.67 10.80
N GLY A 67 26.54 -18.49 10.53
CA GLY A 67 27.48 -19.60 10.28
C GLY A 67 27.46 -20.16 8.86
N ILE A 68 26.80 -19.48 7.91
CA ILE A 68 26.77 -19.87 6.49
C ILE A 68 27.96 -19.21 5.76
N TYR A 69 28.82 -20.03 5.16
CA TYR A 69 30.00 -19.59 4.43
C TYR A 69 29.93 -20.02 2.95
N ASP A 70 30.65 -19.29 2.09
CA ASP A 70 30.84 -19.71 0.71
C ASP A 70 31.96 -20.76 0.64
N ILE A 71 31.54 -22.02 0.53
CA ILE A 71 32.45 -23.17 0.46
C ILE A 71 32.66 -23.68 -0.98
N HIS A 72 32.20 -22.97 -2.01
CA HIS A 72 32.34 -23.43 -3.42
C HIS A 72 33.79 -23.72 -3.79
N ALA A 73 34.71 -22.83 -3.42
CA ALA A 73 36.14 -22.99 -3.71
C ALA A 73 36.74 -24.19 -2.96
N SER A 74 36.36 -24.37 -1.69
CA SER A 74 36.80 -25.48 -0.86
C SER A 74 36.34 -26.81 -1.42
N VAL A 75 35.04 -26.95 -1.73
CA VAL A 75 34.47 -28.18 -2.29
C VAL A 75 35.14 -28.52 -3.63
N LYS A 76 35.24 -27.56 -4.58
CA LYS A 76 35.91 -27.80 -5.87
C LYS A 76 37.37 -28.22 -5.72
N ARG A 77 38.10 -27.62 -4.77
CA ARG A 77 39.49 -27.99 -4.52
C ARG A 77 39.61 -29.41 -3.94
N ALA A 78 38.68 -29.83 -3.09
CA ALA A 78 38.65 -31.19 -2.56
C ALA A 78 38.41 -32.22 -3.68
N VAL A 79 37.50 -31.92 -4.61
CA VAL A 79 37.15 -32.80 -5.75
C VAL A 79 38.33 -33.02 -6.70
N ILE A 80 39.15 -32.00 -6.96
CA ILE A 80 40.38 -32.14 -7.77
C ILE A 80 41.54 -32.80 -7.00
N GLY A 81 41.31 -33.29 -5.78
CA GLY A 81 42.29 -33.99 -4.95
C GLY A 81 43.17 -33.11 -4.07
N GLY A 82 42.82 -31.82 -3.92
CA GLY A 82 43.51 -30.91 -3.00
C GLY A 82 43.15 -31.14 -1.53
N ILE A 83 44.07 -30.79 -0.63
CA ILE A 83 43.88 -30.90 0.82
C ILE A 83 43.35 -29.58 1.36
N LEU A 84 42.22 -29.63 2.08
CA LEU A 84 41.65 -28.48 2.77
C LEU A 84 42.41 -28.19 4.07
N ASN A 85 42.53 -26.91 4.41
CA ASN A 85 43.02 -26.51 5.72
C ASN A 85 41.90 -26.62 6.78
N ALA A 86 42.28 -26.51 8.05
CA ALA A 86 41.34 -26.72 9.15
C ALA A 86 40.19 -25.68 9.19
N ASN A 87 40.45 -24.43 8.81
CA ASN A 87 39.42 -23.39 8.76
C ASN A 87 38.42 -23.67 7.63
N GLU A 88 38.88 -24.11 6.47
CA GLU A 88 38.00 -24.46 5.35
C GLU A 88 37.10 -25.64 5.69
N CYS A 89 37.62 -26.64 6.42
CA CYS A 89 36.79 -27.72 6.96
C CYS A 89 35.76 -27.19 7.97
N LEU A 90 36.15 -26.27 8.85
CA LEU A 90 35.25 -25.67 9.84
C LEU A 90 34.14 -24.83 9.18
N ASP A 91 34.45 -24.10 8.10
CA ASP A 91 33.46 -23.34 7.32
C ASP A 91 32.41 -24.29 6.70
N ILE A 92 32.82 -25.47 6.22
CA ILE A 92 31.92 -26.51 5.72
C ILE A 92 31.02 -27.03 6.83
N ALA A 93 31.59 -27.40 7.99
CA ALA A 93 30.80 -27.87 9.12
C ALA A 93 29.83 -26.80 9.66
N SER A 94 30.26 -25.54 9.69
CA SER A 94 29.42 -24.40 10.09
C SER A 94 28.27 -24.19 9.12
N THR A 95 28.52 -24.33 7.82
CA THR A 95 27.49 -24.19 6.78
C THR A 95 26.46 -25.33 6.86
N ILE A 96 26.89 -26.57 7.09
CA ILE A 96 25.99 -27.71 7.32
C ILE A 96 25.12 -27.45 8.57
N TYR A 97 25.74 -26.99 9.65
CA TYR A 97 25.04 -26.64 10.89
C TYR A 97 24.02 -25.50 10.68
N GLY A 98 24.39 -24.45 9.96
CA GLY A 98 23.51 -23.34 9.61
C GLY A 98 22.28 -23.79 8.82
N GLY A 99 22.47 -24.66 7.83
CA GLY A 99 21.35 -25.24 7.08
C GLY A 99 20.42 -26.11 7.92
N LYS A 100 20.97 -26.89 8.85
CA LYS A 100 20.16 -27.68 9.80
C LYS A 100 19.34 -26.78 10.73
N ASN A 101 19.93 -25.72 11.27
CA ASN A 101 19.24 -24.79 12.15
C ASN A 101 18.12 -24.05 11.41
N LEU A 102 18.37 -23.64 10.17
CA LEU A 102 17.37 -23.05 9.31
C LEU A 102 16.19 -24.01 9.10
N LYS A 103 16.48 -25.27 8.77
CA LYS A 103 15.46 -26.30 8.59
C LYS A 103 14.59 -26.47 9.83
N HIS A 104 15.22 -26.62 10.99
CA HIS A 104 14.51 -26.75 12.26
C HIS A 104 13.65 -25.52 12.60
N PHE A 105 14.19 -24.32 12.39
CA PHE A 105 13.47 -23.06 12.62
C PHE A 105 12.20 -22.94 11.76
N ILE A 106 12.27 -23.38 10.50
CA ILE A 106 11.13 -23.34 9.58
C ILE A 106 10.11 -24.45 9.88
N GLU A 107 10.56 -25.64 10.29
CA GLU A 107 9.68 -26.74 10.72
C GLU A 107 8.89 -26.39 12.00
N GLU A 108 9.46 -25.60 12.91
CA GLU A 108 8.79 -25.12 14.13
C GLU A 108 7.76 -24.00 13.90
N LEU A 109 7.69 -23.43 12.69
CA LEU A 109 6.66 -22.46 12.34
C LEU A 109 5.35 -23.22 12.04
N GLU A 110 4.34 -23.04 12.89
CA GLU A 110 2.98 -23.60 12.70
C GLU A 110 2.17 -22.86 11.61
N GLU A 111 2.78 -21.92 10.88
CA GLU A 111 2.11 -21.07 9.89
C GLU A 111 1.86 -21.77 8.54
N PRO A 112 0.59 -21.91 8.09
CA PRO A 112 0.25 -22.60 6.84
C PRO A 112 0.62 -21.82 5.56
N GLU A 113 0.89 -20.51 5.63
CA GLU A 113 1.07 -19.63 4.45
C GLU A 113 2.54 -19.35 4.09
N MET A 114 3.35 -20.40 3.93
CA MET A 114 4.75 -20.27 3.48
C MET A 114 5.20 -21.38 2.50
N PRO A 115 4.46 -21.65 1.41
CA PRO A 115 4.78 -22.74 0.51
C PRO A 115 6.15 -22.61 -0.18
N ILE A 116 6.59 -21.40 -0.52
CA ILE A 116 7.82 -21.20 -1.30
C ILE A 116 9.05 -21.46 -0.43
N ILE A 117 9.15 -20.81 0.73
CA ILE A 117 10.26 -20.99 1.66
C ILE A 117 10.30 -22.42 2.20
N ARG A 118 9.15 -23.04 2.51
CA ARG A 118 9.10 -24.45 2.93
C ARG A 118 9.61 -25.38 1.82
N SER A 119 9.19 -25.18 0.57
CA SER A 119 9.66 -25.97 -0.58
C SER A 119 11.17 -25.88 -0.77
N LEU A 120 11.77 -24.69 -0.55
CA LEU A 120 13.22 -24.52 -0.60
C LEU A 120 13.92 -25.26 0.55
N VAL A 121 13.38 -25.16 1.77
CA VAL A 121 13.96 -25.78 2.97
C VAL A 121 13.85 -27.31 2.94
N ASP A 122 12.77 -27.86 2.37
CA ASP A 122 12.57 -29.30 2.23
C ASP A 122 13.64 -29.96 1.33
N GLN A 123 14.18 -29.20 0.38
CA GLN A 123 15.28 -29.63 -0.48
C GLN A 123 16.64 -29.68 0.25
N LEU A 124 16.77 -29.07 1.44
CA LEU A 124 18.00 -29.13 2.22
C LEU A 124 18.22 -30.53 2.79
N ILE A 125 19.34 -31.14 2.41
CA ILE A 125 19.77 -32.46 2.90
C ILE A 125 20.78 -32.26 4.03
N SER A 126 20.51 -32.87 5.19
CA SER A 126 21.38 -32.77 6.36
C SER A 126 22.54 -33.76 6.29
N LEU A 127 23.77 -33.25 6.24
CA LEU A 127 25.01 -34.04 6.27
C LEU A 127 25.59 -34.14 7.70
N SER A 128 24.78 -34.59 8.66
CA SER A 128 25.15 -34.61 10.08
C SER A 128 26.38 -35.48 10.41
N ASP A 129 26.63 -36.51 9.62
CA ASP A 129 27.80 -37.38 9.80
C ASP A 129 29.10 -36.66 9.41
N LEU A 130 29.08 -35.91 8.30
CA LEU A 130 30.23 -35.09 7.88
C LEU A 130 30.50 -33.96 8.88
N GLU A 131 29.44 -33.25 9.31
CA GLU A 131 29.55 -32.21 10.34
C GLU A 131 30.19 -32.76 11.63
N ARG A 132 29.68 -33.89 12.13
CA ARG A 132 30.20 -34.54 13.35
C ARG A 132 31.64 -34.99 13.17
N HIS A 133 31.99 -35.56 12.01
CA HIS A 133 33.36 -35.96 11.71
C HIS A 133 34.31 -34.76 11.83
N ILE A 134 33.98 -33.65 11.16
CA ILE A 134 34.79 -32.43 11.19
C ILE A 134 34.92 -31.89 12.63
N LYS A 135 33.80 -31.71 13.34
CA LYS A 135 33.78 -31.20 14.73
C LYS A 135 34.44 -32.13 15.74
N SER A 136 34.58 -33.42 15.44
CA SER A 136 35.33 -34.36 16.29
C SER A 136 36.84 -34.30 16.09
N ALA A 137 37.29 -33.73 14.96
CA ALA A 137 38.70 -33.63 14.60
C ALA A 137 39.26 -32.22 14.79
N ILE A 138 38.44 -31.17 14.64
CA ILE A 138 38.86 -29.76 14.64
C ILE A 138 38.04 -29.00 15.69
N ASP A 139 38.72 -28.17 16.48
CA ASP A 139 38.07 -27.30 17.47
C ASP A 139 37.53 -25.99 16.84
N ASP A 140 36.80 -25.21 17.64
CA ASP A 140 36.20 -23.93 17.21
C ASP A 140 37.25 -22.86 16.83
N HIS A 141 38.53 -23.08 17.13
CA HIS A 141 39.64 -22.19 16.78
C HIS A 141 40.39 -22.65 15.52
N GLY A 142 39.89 -23.67 14.82
CA GLY A 142 40.53 -24.20 13.62
C GLY A 142 41.80 -24.99 13.91
N ARG A 143 41.96 -25.53 15.13
CA ARG A 143 43.08 -26.40 15.49
C ARG A 143 42.62 -27.85 15.49
N VAL A 144 43.44 -28.72 14.90
CA VAL A 144 43.20 -30.17 14.97
C VAL A 144 43.39 -30.64 16.40
N MET A 145 42.38 -31.29 16.97
CA MET A 145 42.34 -31.73 18.36
C MET A 145 43.23 -32.97 18.61
N ASP A 146 43.70 -33.14 19.85
CA ASP A 146 44.42 -34.36 20.29
C ASP A 146 43.55 -35.62 20.07
N GLY A 147 42.23 -35.46 20.09
CA GLY A 147 41.26 -36.54 19.88
C GLY A 147 41.03 -36.93 18.43
N ALA A 148 41.55 -36.18 17.46
CA ALA A 148 41.30 -36.44 16.04
C ALA A 148 41.84 -37.80 15.56
N SER A 149 42.88 -38.32 16.22
CA SER A 149 43.48 -39.64 15.94
C SER A 149 44.27 -40.10 17.17
N GLU A 150 44.20 -41.40 17.49
CA GLU A 150 45.03 -41.99 18.56
C GLU A 150 46.53 -41.80 18.27
N ARG A 151 46.91 -41.85 17.00
CA ARG A 151 48.29 -41.61 16.55
C ARG A 151 48.72 -40.17 16.81
N LEU A 152 47.88 -39.19 16.51
CA LEU A 152 48.16 -37.78 16.77
C LEU A 152 48.31 -37.51 18.27
N ARG A 153 47.43 -38.07 19.09
CA ARG A 153 47.52 -38.01 20.56
C ARG A 153 48.86 -38.53 21.07
N GLY A 154 49.28 -39.69 20.56
CA GLY A 154 50.57 -40.30 20.89
C GLY A 154 51.76 -39.42 20.50
N ILE A 155 51.75 -38.85 19.30
CA ILE A 155 52.80 -37.94 18.82
C ILE A 155 52.87 -36.68 19.68
N ARG A 156 51.74 -36.02 19.97
CA ARG A 156 51.71 -34.83 20.83
C ARG A 156 52.16 -35.10 22.26
N SER A 157 51.84 -36.29 22.80
CA SER A 157 52.41 -36.72 24.08
C SER A 157 53.93 -36.82 24.03
N ARG A 158 54.50 -37.41 22.96
CA ARG A 158 55.95 -37.50 22.77
C ARG A 158 56.59 -36.12 22.62
N ILE A 159 55.95 -35.19 21.89
CA ILE A 159 56.41 -33.80 21.76
C ILE A 159 56.49 -33.14 23.14
N ARG A 160 55.42 -33.21 23.94
CA ARG A 160 55.39 -32.67 25.32
C ARG A 160 56.49 -33.28 26.18
N THR A 161 56.66 -34.61 26.15
CA THR A 161 57.71 -35.30 26.92
C THR A 161 59.12 -34.89 26.49
N ASN A 162 59.39 -34.85 25.19
CA ASN A 162 60.71 -34.48 24.67
C ASN A 162 61.02 -33.02 24.94
N GLU A 163 60.05 -32.12 24.77
CA GLU A 163 60.21 -30.70 25.07
C GLU A 163 60.51 -30.47 26.56
N SER A 164 59.78 -31.13 27.48
CA SER A 164 60.07 -31.05 28.91
C SER A 164 61.48 -31.53 29.24
N ARG A 165 61.95 -32.64 28.63
CA ARG A 165 63.31 -33.16 28.82
C ARG A 165 64.38 -32.20 28.29
N VAL A 166 64.16 -31.59 27.12
CA VAL A 166 65.06 -30.57 26.56
C VAL A 166 65.15 -29.37 27.50
N ARG A 167 64.00 -28.83 27.94
CA ARG A 167 63.97 -27.68 28.85
C ARG A 167 64.66 -27.98 30.18
N GLU A 168 64.37 -29.11 30.81
CA GLU A 168 65.00 -29.51 32.08
C GLU A 168 66.53 -29.60 31.95
N LYS A 169 67.02 -30.18 30.85
CA LYS A 169 68.46 -30.24 30.57
C LYS A 169 69.03 -28.85 30.32
N LEU A 170 68.40 -28.02 29.50
CA LEU A 170 68.89 -26.66 29.26
C LEU A 170 68.86 -25.80 30.53
N ASP A 171 67.82 -25.90 31.36
CA ASP A 171 67.71 -25.21 32.65
C ASP A 171 68.85 -25.56 33.61
N SER A 172 69.30 -26.82 33.60
CA SER A 172 70.48 -27.24 34.37
C SER A 172 71.76 -26.53 33.90
N TYR A 173 71.90 -26.28 32.59
CA TYR A 173 73.01 -25.50 32.03
C TYR A 173 72.88 -24.02 32.37
N THR A 174 71.67 -23.45 32.32
CA THR A 174 71.43 -22.05 32.68
C THR A 174 71.75 -21.78 34.14
N ARG A 175 71.47 -22.72 35.05
CA ARG A 175 71.81 -22.61 36.48
C ARG A 175 73.30 -22.84 36.77
N SER A 176 73.91 -23.85 36.15
CA SER A 176 75.31 -24.24 36.43
C SER A 176 76.36 -23.40 35.70
N LYS A 177 76.02 -22.86 34.52
CA LYS A 177 76.95 -22.13 33.63
C LYS A 177 76.51 -20.68 33.33
N SER A 178 75.70 -20.06 34.18
CA SER A 178 75.13 -18.71 33.97
C SER A 178 76.16 -17.64 33.57
N LYS A 179 77.36 -17.65 34.17
CA LYS A 179 78.44 -16.69 33.86
C LYS A 179 78.95 -16.75 32.41
N MET A 180 78.81 -17.92 31.78
CA MET A 180 79.23 -18.20 30.39
C MET A 180 78.17 -17.80 29.36
N LEU A 181 76.94 -17.52 29.80
CA LEU A 181 75.83 -17.12 28.96
C LEU A 181 75.74 -15.60 28.85
N SER A 182 75.29 -15.11 27.70
CA SER A 182 74.95 -13.70 27.52
C SER A 182 73.64 -13.37 28.25
N ASP A 183 72.68 -14.30 28.21
CA ASP A 183 71.42 -14.25 28.95
C ASP A 183 71.08 -15.65 29.49
N SER A 184 70.49 -15.72 30.68
CA SER A 184 70.14 -16.98 31.33
C SER A 184 68.70 -17.43 30.98
N ILE A 185 68.32 -17.26 29.72
CA ILE A 185 67.00 -17.62 29.19
C ILE A 185 67.19 -18.62 28.04
N ILE A 186 66.38 -19.67 28.03
CA ILE A 186 66.32 -20.62 26.92
C ILE A 186 65.65 -19.91 25.73
N THR A 187 66.30 -19.93 24.58
CA THR A 187 65.80 -19.27 23.36
C THR A 187 65.57 -20.30 22.27
N ILE A 188 64.75 -19.94 21.27
CA ILE A 188 64.51 -20.77 20.10
C ILE A 188 65.18 -20.11 18.89
N ARG A 189 65.97 -20.88 18.14
CA ARG A 189 66.57 -20.50 16.85
C ARG A 189 66.43 -21.64 15.87
N ASN A 190 65.97 -21.36 14.66
CA ASN A 190 65.71 -22.37 13.62
C ASN A 190 64.87 -23.55 14.15
N ASP A 191 63.81 -23.23 14.91
CA ASP A 191 62.92 -24.19 15.61
C ASP A 191 63.56 -25.11 16.65
N ARG A 192 64.82 -24.85 17.04
CA ARG A 192 65.55 -25.60 18.06
C ARG A 192 65.75 -24.79 19.33
N TYR A 193 65.69 -25.47 20.48
CA TYR A 193 66.00 -24.86 21.77
C TYR A 193 67.52 -24.74 21.93
N VAL A 194 67.98 -23.51 22.16
CA VAL A 194 69.39 -23.12 22.21
C VAL A 194 69.65 -22.16 23.38
N LEU A 195 70.90 -22.08 23.79
CA LEU A 195 71.38 -21.15 24.81
C LEU A 195 72.19 -20.02 24.17
N PRO A 196 72.00 -18.76 24.58
CA PRO A 196 72.83 -17.65 24.14
C PRO A 196 74.16 -17.63 24.92
N VAL A 197 75.23 -18.11 24.29
CA VAL A 197 76.57 -18.26 24.85
C VAL A 197 77.45 -17.08 24.43
N LYS A 198 78.25 -16.51 25.34
CA LYS A 198 79.24 -15.48 24.95
C LYS A 198 80.32 -16.11 24.06
N GLN A 199 80.73 -15.41 23.02
CA GLN A 199 81.64 -15.95 21.99
C GLN A 199 82.92 -16.58 22.55
N GLU A 200 83.49 -16.02 23.62
CA GLU A 200 84.69 -16.50 24.31
C GLU A 200 84.53 -17.88 24.99
N TYR A 201 83.30 -18.31 25.33
CA TYR A 201 83.04 -19.59 25.99
C TYR A 201 82.53 -20.69 25.04
N ARG A 202 82.65 -20.50 23.72
CA ARG A 202 82.22 -21.50 22.71
C ARG A 202 82.74 -22.91 22.99
N GLY A 203 84.03 -23.05 23.27
CA GLY A 203 84.67 -24.35 23.53
C GLY A 203 84.29 -24.98 24.87
N ALA A 204 83.91 -24.17 25.87
CA ALA A 204 83.61 -24.63 27.23
C ALA A 204 82.18 -25.18 27.40
N ILE A 205 81.24 -24.68 26.58
CA ILE A 205 79.88 -25.25 26.50
C ILE A 205 79.84 -26.41 25.50
N GLY A 206 80.53 -26.26 24.35
CA GLY A 206 80.56 -27.26 23.30
C GLY A 206 79.20 -27.47 22.61
N GLY A 207 79.19 -28.16 21.47
CA GLY A 207 77.98 -28.42 20.69
C GLY A 207 77.90 -27.61 19.40
N ILE A 208 76.67 -27.44 18.90
CA ILE A 208 76.40 -26.94 17.55
C ILE A 208 75.95 -25.48 17.63
N VAL A 209 76.47 -24.62 16.76
CA VAL A 209 76.05 -23.22 16.64
C VAL A 209 74.98 -23.11 15.56
N HIS A 210 73.81 -22.57 15.92
CA HIS A 210 72.68 -22.41 15.00
C HIS A 210 72.54 -21.00 14.45
N ASP A 211 72.97 -20.00 15.22
CA ASP A 211 72.84 -18.59 14.86
C ASP A 211 73.83 -17.73 15.67
N GLN A 212 74.02 -16.48 15.26
CA GLN A 212 74.90 -15.50 15.93
C GLN A 212 74.24 -14.13 15.98
N SER A 213 74.45 -13.37 17.06
CA SER A 213 73.93 -12.00 17.18
C SER A 213 74.54 -11.05 16.14
N SER A 214 73.84 -9.96 15.80
CA SER A 214 74.31 -8.94 14.85
C SER A 214 75.65 -8.29 15.26
N SER A 215 75.96 -8.26 16.56
CA SER A 215 77.23 -7.78 17.11
C SER A 215 78.34 -8.83 17.10
N GLY A 216 78.05 -10.08 16.76
CA GLY A 216 78.95 -11.22 16.81
C GLY A 216 79.25 -11.77 18.21
N GLN A 217 78.90 -11.04 19.27
CA GLN A 217 79.32 -11.35 20.64
C GLN A 217 78.56 -12.50 21.31
N THR A 218 77.36 -12.85 20.83
CA THR A 218 76.53 -13.93 21.37
C THR A 218 76.32 -15.01 20.30
N LEU A 219 76.65 -16.25 20.64
CA LEU A 219 76.42 -17.44 19.83
C LEU A 219 75.21 -18.19 20.38
N PHE A 220 74.23 -18.49 19.53
CA PHE A 220 73.09 -19.33 19.90
C PHE A 220 73.47 -20.80 19.70
N MET A 221 73.78 -21.48 20.81
CA MET A 221 74.36 -22.82 20.79
C MET A 221 73.41 -23.88 21.34
N GLU A 222 73.39 -25.03 20.68
CA GLU A 222 72.77 -26.28 21.13
C GLU A 222 73.84 -27.17 21.78
N PRO A 223 73.84 -27.35 23.12
CA PRO A 223 74.78 -28.24 23.80
C PRO A 223 74.64 -29.69 23.34
N GLN A 224 75.75 -30.43 23.28
CA GLN A 224 75.76 -31.84 22.84
C GLN A 224 74.74 -32.72 23.59
N ALA A 225 74.52 -32.46 24.88
CA ALA A 225 73.60 -33.21 25.73
C ALA A 225 72.11 -33.09 25.34
N VAL A 226 71.74 -32.11 24.52
CA VAL A 226 70.36 -31.90 24.05
C VAL A 226 70.18 -32.11 22.56
N VAL A 227 71.26 -32.32 21.78
CA VAL A 227 71.22 -32.51 20.32
C VAL A 227 70.28 -33.65 19.95
N ASP A 228 70.40 -34.82 20.59
CA ASP A 228 69.56 -35.97 20.29
C ASP A 228 68.09 -35.74 20.68
N LEU A 229 67.85 -35.05 21.79
CA LEU A 229 66.50 -34.73 22.27
C LEU A 229 65.79 -33.72 21.35
N ASN A 230 66.51 -32.69 20.87
CA ASN A 230 66.01 -31.74 19.89
C ASN A 230 65.79 -32.40 18.52
N ASN A 231 66.66 -33.33 18.10
CA ASN A 231 66.44 -34.11 16.88
C ASN A 231 65.15 -34.96 16.98
N GLN A 232 64.95 -35.66 18.10
CA GLN A 232 63.72 -36.42 18.37
C GLN A 232 62.48 -35.52 18.45
N LEU A 233 62.61 -34.32 19.02
CA LEU A 233 61.53 -33.33 19.07
C LEU A 233 61.17 -32.84 17.67
N GLN A 234 62.17 -32.56 16.83
CA GLN A 234 61.97 -32.13 15.45
C GLN A 234 61.33 -33.24 14.60
N GLU A 235 61.77 -34.49 14.77
CA GLU A 235 61.14 -35.64 14.12
C GLU A 235 59.68 -35.80 14.55
N ALA A 236 59.39 -35.71 15.86
CA ALA A 236 58.03 -35.79 16.36
C ALA A 236 57.14 -34.64 15.84
N ARG A 237 57.66 -33.41 15.72
CA ARG A 237 56.96 -32.27 15.09
C ARG A 237 56.71 -32.50 13.60
N ALA A 238 57.67 -33.08 12.87
CA ALA A 238 57.47 -33.43 11.47
C ALA A 238 56.40 -34.52 11.30
N GLN A 239 56.42 -35.55 12.17
CA GLN A 239 55.38 -36.59 12.22
C GLN A 239 54.00 -36.02 12.58
N GLU A 240 53.94 -35.04 13.49
CA GLU A 240 52.69 -34.34 13.82
C GLU A 240 52.12 -33.64 12.59
N LYS A 241 52.94 -32.86 11.88
CA LYS A 241 52.50 -32.16 10.67
C LYS A 241 51.97 -33.15 9.61
N ALA A 242 52.67 -34.26 9.39
CA ALA A 242 52.26 -35.30 8.45
C ALA A 242 50.94 -36.00 8.87
N GLU A 243 50.75 -36.27 10.17
CA GLU A 243 49.51 -36.87 10.66
C GLU A 243 48.34 -35.89 10.58
N ILE A 244 48.56 -34.60 10.86
CA ILE A 244 47.55 -33.54 10.67
C ILE A 244 47.15 -33.47 9.19
N GLU A 245 48.11 -33.45 8.27
CA GLU A 245 47.84 -33.43 6.82
C GLU A 245 47.07 -34.68 6.38
N ARG A 246 47.39 -35.86 6.93
CA ARG A 246 46.64 -37.10 6.68
C ARG A 246 45.18 -36.99 7.11
N ILE A 247 44.92 -36.47 8.32
CA ILE A 247 43.56 -36.27 8.86
C ILE A 247 42.79 -35.27 7.99
N LEU A 248 43.41 -34.14 7.65
CA LEU A 248 42.77 -33.14 6.79
C LEU A 248 42.49 -33.69 5.39
N LYS A 249 43.37 -34.52 4.84
CA LYS A 249 43.14 -35.22 3.57
C LYS A 249 41.96 -36.18 3.65
N GLU A 250 41.83 -36.92 4.75
CA GLU A 250 40.69 -37.82 4.99
C GLU A 250 39.37 -37.06 5.02
N ILE A 251 39.31 -35.95 5.75
CA ILE A 251 38.15 -35.05 5.78
C ILE A 251 37.86 -34.49 4.38
N SER A 252 38.90 -34.05 3.66
CA SER A 252 38.77 -33.49 2.32
C SER A 252 38.18 -34.50 1.33
N MET A 253 38.54 -35.79 1.43
CA MET A 253 37.97 -36.84 0.58
C MET A 253 36.47 -37.02 0.85
N ARG A 254 36.03 -37.01 2.12
CA ARG A 254 34.60 -37.07 2.44
C ARG A 254 33.83 -35.86 1.94
N VAL A 255 34.42 -34.65 2.03
CA VAL A 255 33.83 -33.44 1.45
C VAL A 255 33.65 -33.58 -0.06
N ALA A 256 34.60 -34.20 -0.77
CA ALA A 256 34.50 -34.44 -2.20
C ALA A 256 33.41 -35.46 -2.56
N GLU A 257 33.21 -36.50 -1.75
CA GLU A 257 32.13 -37.48 -1.93
C GLU A 257 30.74 -36.83 -1.87
N ASP A 258 30.56 -35.84 -0.99
CA ASP A 258 29.30 -35.12 -0.77
C ASP A 258 29.15 -33.85 -1.63
N GLU A 259 29.98 -33.64 -2.68
CA GLU A 259 30.01 -32.40 -3.49
C GLU A 259 28.62 -31.97 -3.95
N ALA A 260 27.86 -32.86 -4.59
CA ALA A 260 26.59 -32.51 -5.22
C ALA A 260 25.58 -31.97 -4.19
N ILE A 261 25.55 -32.57 -2.99
CA ILE A 261 24.66 -32.18 -1.90
C ILE A 261 25.10 -30.85 -1.30
N LEU A 262 26.41 -30.69 -1.06
CA LEU A 262 26.97 -29.45 -0.52
C LEU A 262 26.68 -28.26 -1.44
N LEU A 263 26.91 -28.41 -2.74
CA LEU A 263 26.65 -27.36 -3.72
C LEU A 263 25.16 -27.02 -3.84
N ALA A 264 24.27 -28.02 -3.84
CA ALA A 264 22.83 -27.80 -3.86
C ALA A 264 22.37 -27.04 -2.60
N ASN A 265 22.82 -27.46 -1.42
CA ASN A 265 22.50 -26.79 -0.16
C ASN A 265 22.96 -25.33 -0.16
N ILE A 266 24.18 -25.03 -0.63
CA ILE A 266 24.71 -23.66 -0.71
C ILE A 266 23.84 -22.76 -1.59
N GLU A 267 23.39 -23.26 -2.74
CA GLU A 267 22.53 -22.49 -3.64
C GLU A 267 21.19 -22.16 -2.99
N ILE A 268 20.58 -23.13 -2.31
CA ILE A 268 19.32 -22.95 -1.55
C ILE A 268 19.52 -21.96 -0.40
N LEU A 269 20.59 -22.12 0.39
CA LEU A 269 20.90 -21.21 1.50
C LEU A 269 21.15 -19.79 1.02
N GLY A 270 21.87 -19.63 -0.10
CA GLY A 270 22.08 -18.35 -0.75
C GLY A 270 20.78 -17.73 -1.26
N GLN A 271 19.85 -18.53 -1.79
CA GLN A 271 18.53 -18.07 -2.21
C GLN A 271 17.70 -17.60 -1.01
N ILE A 272 17.63 -18.36 0.07
CA ILE A 272 16.88 -18.00 1.26
C ILE A 272 17.46 -16.73 1.91
N ASP A 273 18.79 -16.59 1.99
CA ASP A 273 19.43 -15.37 2.48
C ASP A 273 19.10 -14.17 1.60
N PHE A 274 19.10 -14.33 0.28
CA PHE A 274 18.70 -13.28 -0.65
C PHE A 274 17.23 -12.85 -0.48
N ILE A 275 16.32 -13.82 -0.37
CA ILE A 275 14.89 -13.57 -0.10
C ILE A 275 14.73 -12.83 1.25
N SER A 276 15.42 -13.31 2.30
CA SER A 276 15.45 -12.67 3.61
C SER A 276 15.98 -11.23 3.55
N ALA A 277 17.02 -10.98 2.75
CA ALA A 277 17.59 -9.65 2.56
C ALA A 277 16.60 -8.68 1.90
N ARG A 278 15.82 -9.12 0.89
CA ARG A 278 14.76 -8.30 0.26
C ARG A 278 13.70 -7.89 1.29
N ALA A 279 13.25 -8.84 2.11
CA ALA A 279 12.27 -8.58 3.16
C ALA A 279 12.79 -7.65 4.27
N LYS A 280 14.05 -7.82 4.70
CA LYS A 280 14.71 -6.91 5.64
C LYS A 280 14.82 -5.50 5.08
N LEU A 281 15.19 -5.34 3.81
CA LEU A 281 15.23 -4.04 3.16
C LEU A 281 13.85 -3.39 3.14
N GLY A 282 12.80 -4.15 2.79
CA GLY A 282 11.42 -3.69 2.85
C GLY A 282 11.01 -3.22 4.24
N THR A 283 11.42 -3.95 5.28
CA THR A 283 11.18 -3.56 6.69
C THR A 283 11.88 -2.25 7.04
N VAL A 284 13.16 -2.10 6.68
CA VAL A 284 13.94 -0.88 6.94
C VAL A 284 13.34 0.34 6.24
N MET A 285 12.87 0.18 5.01
CA MET A 285 12.30 1.27 4.20
C MET A 285 10.79 1.48 4.41
N ARG A 286 10.14 0.68 5.27
CA ARG A 286 8.68 0.67 5.50
C ARG A 286 7.91 0.48 4.19
N CYS A 287 8.23 -0.61 3.50
CA CYS A 287 7.63 -1.00 2.24
C CYS A 287 6.38 -1.87 2.42
N SER A 288 5.56 -1.91 1.36
CA SER A 288 4.43 -2.80 1.17
C SER A 288 4.59 -3.58 -0.13
N MET A 289 3.97 -4.76 -0.20
CA MET A 289 3.88 -5.55 -1.44
C MET A 289 2.87 -4.89 -2.38
N PRO A 290 3.28 -4.40 -3.56
CA PRO A 290 2.33 -3.95 -4.56
C PRO A 290 1.69 -5.15 -5.25
N LYS A 291 0.42 -5.03 -5.63
CA LYS A 291 -0.20 -5.91 -6.62
C LYS A 291 0.44 -5.63 -7.98
N MET A 292 0.77 -6.68 -8.73
CA MET A 292 1.42 -6.54 -10.03
C MET A 292 0.40 -6.68 -11.17
N ASN A 293 0.63 -5.99 -12.29
CA ASN A 293 -0.14 -6.11 -13.53
C ASN A 293 0.73 -5.88 -14.77
N ASP A 294 0.20 -6.20 -15.95
CA ASP A 294 0.79 -6.01 -17.28
C ASP A 294 0.07 -4.91 -18.10
N LYS A 295 -0.76 -4.09 -17.45
CA LYS A 295 -1.65 -3.11 -18.11
C LYS A 295 -1.13 -1.68 -18.05
N GLY A 296 0.05 -1.47 -17.47
CA GLY A 296 0.62 -0.13 -17.25
C GLY A 296 -0.03 0.65 -16.11
N ILE A 297 -0.79 -0.03 -15.23
CA ILE A 297 -1.50 0.57 -14.10
C ILE A 297 -0.56 0.72 -12.90
N ILE A 298 -0.47 1.93 -12.36
CA ILE A 298 0.30 2.29 -11.16
C ILE A 298 -0.62 3.08 -10.22
N HIS A 299 -0.87 2.52 -9.04
CA HIS A 299 -1.64 3.15 -7.97
C HIS A 299 -0.88 3.03 -6.65
N LEU A 300 -0.37 4.14 -6.17
CA LEU A 300 0.39 4.20 -4.93
C LEU A 300 -0.16 5.30 -4.04
N LYS A 301 -0.46 4.95 -2.79
CA LYS A 301 -0.81 5.92 -1.77
C LYS A 301 0.37 6.13 -0.83
N GLN A 302 0.62 7.37 -0.44
CA GLN A 302 1.72 7.76 0.44
C GLN A 302 3.11 7.21 0.02
N ALA A 303 3.41 7.22 -1.27
CA ALA A 303 4.72 6.82 -1.80
C ALA A 303 5.82 7.77 -1.33
N ARG A 304 6.94 7.21 -0.86
CA ARG A 304 8.09 7.96 -0.31
C ARG A 304 9.38 7.56 -1.03
N HIS A 305 10.15 8.52 -1.51
CA HIS A 305 11.42 8.20 -2.18
C HIS A 305 12.45 7.58 -1.18
N PRO A 306 12.92 6.33 -1.39
CA PRO A 306 13.70 5.57 -0.39
C PRO A 306 15.11 6.09 -0.10
N LEU A 307 15.66 6.92 -1.00
CA LEU A 307 16.97 7.55 -0.82
C LEU A 307 16.93 8.89 -0.08
N ILE A 308 15.72 9.40 0.22
CA ILE A 308 15.53 10.59 1.05
C ILE A 308 15.27 10.11 2.48
N ASP A 309 15.77 10.85 3.47
CA ASP A 309 15.55 10.55 4.89
C ASP A 309 14.05 10.40 5.19
N GLN A 310 13.68 9.35 5.92
CA GLN A 310 12.29 9.03 6.25
C GLN A 310 11.58 10.13 7.04
N GLU A 311 12.33 10.93 7.80
CA GLU A 311 11.77 12.04 8.58
C GLU A 311 11.55 13.30 7.74
N GLN A 312 12.22 13.41 6.59
CA GLN A 312 12.18 14.59 5.72
C GLN A 312 11.33 14.36 4.46
N VAL A 313 11.21 13.11 4.01
CA VAL A 313 10.53 12.77 2.76
C VAL A 313 9.02 13.02 2.87
N VAL A 314 8.49 13.77 1.90
CA VAL A 314 7.05 14.00 1.78
C VAL A 314 6.43 12.85 1.00
N ALA A 315 5.37 12.26 1.55
CA ALA A 315 4.64 11.18 0.93
C ALA A 315 3.68 11.71 -0.13
N ASN A 316 3.63 11.05 -1.30
CA ASN A 316 2.82 11.46 -2.44
C ASN A 316 1.91 10.34 -2.93
N ASP A 317 0.73 10.70 -3.40
CA ASP A 317 -0.16 9.77 -4.09
C ASP A 317 0.13 9.81 -5.59
N ILE A 318 0.21 8.64 -6.22
CA ILE A 318 0.52 8.47 -7.63
C ILE A 318 -0.54 7.55 -8.22
N ASP A 319 -1.26 8.05 -9.21
CA ASP A 319 -2.27 7.30 -9.96
C ASP A 319 -1.93 7.45 -11.46
N LEU A 320 -1.85 6.36 -12.22
CA LEU A 320 -1.46 6.33 -13.63
C LEU A 320 -1.92 5.03 -14.29
N GLY A 321 -2.37 5.08 -15.55
CA GLY A 321 -2.63 3.89 -16.38
C GLY A 321 -4.10 3.51 -16.59
N GLU A 322 -5.01 3.97 -15.73
CA GLU A 322 -6.46 3.76 -15.91
C GLU A 322 -7.08 4.78 -16.86
N ASP A 323 -7.48 5.95 -16.35
CA ASP A 323 -8.13 7.01 -17.12
C ASP A 323 -7.17 7.73 -18.08
N TYR A 324 -5.88 7.74 -17.72
CA TYR A 324 -4.82 8.42 -18.45
C TYR A 324 -3.53 7.61 -18.39
N SER A 325 -2.77 7.63 -19.49
CA SER A 325 -1.47 6.96 -19.60
C SER A 325 -0.30 7.93 -19.55
N THR A 326 -0.57 9.24 -19.53
CA THR A 326 0.44 10.28 -19.53
C THR A 326 0.18 11.32 -18.44
N ILE A 327 1.20 11.59 -17.61
CA ILE A 327 1.20 12.69 -16.65
C ILE A 327 2.18 13.76 -17.09
N VAL A 328 1.73 15.01 -17.14
CA VAL A 328 2.58 16.19 -17.36
C VAL A 328 2.69 16.99 -16.07
N ILE A 329 3.85 16.93 -15.42
CA ILE A 329 4.12 17.58 -14.14
C ILE A 329 4.69 18.99 -14.38
N THR A 330 4.05 19.98 -13.78
CA THR A 330 4.36 21.40 -13.91
C THR A 330 4.73 22.02 -12.56
N GLY A 331 5.43 23.16 -12.55
CA GLY A 331 5.80 23.87 -11.32
C GLY A 331 7.28 24.26 -11.28
N PRO A 332 7.74 24.92 -10.20
CA PRO A 332 9.15 25.33 -10.06
C PRO A 332 10.08 24.11 -9.93
N ASN A 333 11.32 24.23 -10.42
CA ASN A 333 12.30 23.12 -10.41
C ASN A 333 12.63 22.62 -9.00
N THR A 334 12.62 23.52 -8.02
CA THR A 334 12.83 23.21 -6.59
C THR A 334 11.64 22.48 -5.94
N GLY A 335 10.53 22.28 -6.65
CA GLY A 335 9.30 21.68 -6.12
C GLY A 335 9.26 20.15 -6.07
N GLY A 336 10.30 19.43 -6.50
CA GLY A 336 10.34 17.95 -6.42
C GLY A 336 9.83 17.21 -7.66
N LYS A 337 9.74 17.90 -8.81
CA LYS A 337 9.37 17.33 -10.12
C LYS A 337 10.22 16.12 -10.51
N THR A 338 11.54 16.31 -10.57
CA THR A 338 12.51 15.25 -10.89
C THR A 338 12.47 14.10 -9.88
N VAL A 339 12.28 14.40 -8.59
CA VAL A 339 12.15 13.39 -7.53
C VAL A 339 10.91 12.52 -7.75
N THR A 340 9.79 13.11 -8.18
CA THR A 340 8.56 12.38 -8.49
C THR A 340 8.77 11.40 -9.64
N ILE A 341 9.36 11.88 -10.75
CA ILE A 341 9.70 11.01 -11.89
C ILE A 341 10.63 9.87 -11.46
N LYS A 342 11.69 10.19 -10.71
CA LYS A 342 12.63 9.18 -10.20
C LYS A 342 11.95 8.17 -9.29
N THR A 343 11.00 8.59 -8.46
CA THR A 343 10.23 7.70 -7.57
C THR A 343 9.47 6.66 -8.39
N ILE A 344 8.73 7.08 -9.42
CA ILE A 344 7.94 6.17 -10.28
C ILE A 344 8.86 5.17 -10.99
N GLY A 345 9.93 5.66 -11.60
CA GLY A 345 10.89 4.80 -12.30
C GLY A 345 11.59 3.82 -11.34
N LEU A 346 12.07 4.31 -10.20
CA LEU A 346 12.78 3.49 -9.22
C LEU A 346 11.87 2.41 -8.63
N PHE A 347 10.62 2.75 -8.31
CA PHE A 347 9.66 1.78 -7.78
C PHE A 347 9.34 0.70 -8.80
N THR A 348 9.28 1.06 -10.10
CA THR A 348 9.10 0.09 -11.18
C THR A 348 10.27 -0.91 -11.22
N LEU A 349 11.52 -0.42 -11.17
CA LEU A 349 12.70 -1.29 -11.12
C LEU A 349 12.75 -2.16 -9.86
N MET A 350 12.37 -1.59 -8.71
CA MET A 350 12.29 -2.32 -7.44
C MET A 350 11.24 -3.42 -7.50
N ALA A 351 10.01 -3.09 -7.88
CA ALA A 351 8.89 -4.02 -7.93
C ALA A 351 9.19 -5.20 -8.87
N GLN A 352 9.70 -4.93 -10.06
CA GLN A 352 10.12 -5.96 -11.02
C GLN A 352 11.33 -6.79 -10.58
N SER A 353 12.07 -6.34 -9.57
CA SER A 353 13.17 -7.09 -8.97
C SER A 353 12.72 -7.92 -7.75
N GLY A 354 11.42 -7.94 -7.44
CA GLY A 354 10.87 -8.56 -6.22
C GLY A 354 11.13 -7.76 -4.94
N LEU A 355 11.55 -6.50 -5.06
CA LEU A 355 11.66 -5.59 -3.92
C LEU A 355 10.32 -4.92 -3.68
N GLN A 356 9.85 -4.96 -2.44
CA GLN A 356 8.67 -4.21 -2.02
C GLN A 356 8.93 -2.70 -2.08
N VAL A 357 7.87 -1.90 -2.23
CA VAL A 357 7.99 -0.45 -2.47
C VAL A 357 7.55 0.37 -1.25
N PRO A 358 8.22 1.50 -0.93
CA PRO A 358 7.89 2.34 0.23
C PRO A 358 6.64 3.18 -0.02
N ALA A 359 5.49 2.54 0.05
CA ALA A 359 4.16 3.13 -0.05
C ALA A 359 3.24 2.56 1.04
N LEU A 360 2.00 3.06 1.12
CA LEU A 360 0.95 2.44 1.92
C LEU A 360 0.56 1.08 1.32
N ASP A 361 -0.02 0.21 2.16
CA ASP A 361 -0.51 -1.10 1.71
C ASP A 361 -1.69 -0.97 0.74
N GLY A 362 -1.87 -1.98 -0.12
CA GLY A 362 -2.91 -2.00 -1.15
C GLY A 362 -2.57 -1.23 -2.44
N GLY A 363 -1.29 -0.95 -2.70
CA GLY A 363 -0.84 -0.35 -3.95
C GLY A 363 -0.78 -1.33 -5.13
N GLU A 364 -0.71 -0.80 -6.35
CA GLU A 364 -0.59 -1.54 -7.60
C GLU A 364 0.55 -0.97 -8.46
N MET A 365 1.31 -1.84 -9.12
CA MET A 365 2.43 -1.51 -9.99
C MET A 365 2.39 -2.35 -11.26
N ALA A 366 2.88 -1.80 -12.36
CA ALA A 366 2.94 -2.50 -13.63
C ALA A 366 4.34 -3.03 -13.96
N VAL A 367 4.37 -4.14 -14.71
CA VAL A 367 5.55 -4.70 -15.35
C VAL A 367 5.70 -4.06 -16.74
N PHE A 368 6.90 -3.61 -17.05
CA PHE A 368 7.28 -2.98 -18.31
C PHE A 368 8.51 -3.70 -18.88
N THR A 369 8.51 -3.96 -20.19
CA THR A 369 9.65 -4.60 -20.85
C THR A 369 10.89 -3.70 -20.83
N GLU A 370 10.68 -2.40 -20.99
CA GLU A 370 11.74 -1.39 -20.97
C GLU A 370 11.30 -0.13 -20.23
N VAL A 371 12.24 0.45 -19.47
CA VAL A 371 12.08 1.75 -18.82
C VAL A 371 13.08 2.71 -19.46
N PHE A 372 12.56 3.75 -20.11
CA PHE A 372 13.33 4.80 -20.74
C PHE A 372 13.33 6.05 -19.86
N ALA A 373 14.49 6.69 -19.73
CA ALA A 373 14.59 7.95 -19.01
C ALA A 373 15.51 8.93 -19.73
N ASP A 374 15.06 10.17 -19.79
CA ASP A 374 15.86 11.34 -20.11
C ASP A 374 15.80 12.27 -18.89
N ILE A 375 16.67 12.03 -17.91
CA ILE A 375 16.67 12.72 -16.61
C ILE A 375 18.09 13.22 -16.30
N GLY A 376 18.21 14.53 -16.08
CA GLY A 376 19.42 15.19 -15.60
C GLY A 376 20.32 15.78 -16.70
N ASP A 377 21.23 16.65 -16.27
CA ASP A 377 22.22 17.30 -17.13
C ASP A 377 23.41 16.35 -17.39
N GLU A 378 23.37 15.57 -18.48
CA GLU A 378 24.61 14.96 -19.01
C GLU A 378 25.47 16.05 -19.66
N GLN A 379 26.13 16.87 -18.84
CA GLN A 379 27.25 17.71 -19.27
C GLN A 379 28.51 16.85 -19.35
N SER A 380 28.62 16.04 -20.41
CA SER A 380 29.92 15.51 -20.78
C SER A 380 30.70 16.59 -21.52
N ILE A 381 31.70 17.16 -20.84
CA ILE A 381 32.71 18.04 -21.45
C ILE A 381 33.39 17.35 -22.65
N GLU A 382 33.41 16.01 -22.67
CA GLU A 382 34.04 15.21 -23.73
C GLU A 382 33.26 15.19 -25.05
N GLN A 383 31.95 15.51 -25.05
CA GLN A 383 31.13 15.40 -26.26
C GLN A 383 30.87 16.70 -27.03
N SER A 384 31.30 17.87 -26.56
CA SER A 384 31.18 19.16 -27.28
C SER A 384 29.77 19.49 -27.83
N LEU A 385 28.72 18.79 -27.39
CA LEU A 385 27.33 18.99 -27.80
C LEU A 385 26.63 19.93 -26.81
N SER A 386 25.72 20.76 -27.31
CA SER A 386 24.84 21.55 -26.44
C SER A 386 23.92 20.62 -25.63
N THR A 387 23.51 21.04 -24.43
CA THR A 387 22.58 20.29 -23.55
C THR A 387 21.33 19.83 -24.31
N PHE A 388 20.76 20.70 -25.16
CA PHE A 388 19.62 20.33 -26.00
C PHE A 388 19.93 19.17 -26.97
N SER A 389 21.12 19.15 -27.58
CA SER A 389 21.47 18.12 -28.56
C SER A 389 21.66 16.74 -27.93
N SER A 390 22.23 16.66 -26.73
CA SER A 390 22.38 15.38 -26.02
C SER A 390 21.02 14.80 -25.61
N HIS A 391 20.12 15.64 -25.08
CA HIS A 391 18.71 15.25 -24.81
C HIS A 391 18.00 14.78 -26.09
N MET A 392 18.15 15.52 -27.20
CA MET A 392 17.52 15.14 -28.47
C MET A 392 18.04 13.81 -29.01
N VAL A 393 19.35 13.54 -28.94
CA VAL A 393 19.90 12.23 -29.35
C VAL A 393 19.30 11.11 -28.50
N ASN A 394 19.21 11.30 -27.18
CA ASN A 394 18.61 10.32 -26.28
C ASN A 394 17.12 10.09 -26.60
N ILE A 395 16.35 11.16 -26.80
CA ILE A 395 14.92 11.08 -27.15
C ILE A 395 14.72 10.39 -28.50
N VAL A 396 15.56 10.68 -29.51
CA VAL A 396 15.51 9.99 -30.80
C VAL A 396 15.75 8.49 -30.65
N ASP A 397 16.67 8.08 -29.78
CA ASP A 397 16.92 6.66 -29.51
C ASP A 397 15.78 5.99 -28.74
N ILE A 398 15.19 6.70 -27.77
CA ILE A 398 13.97 6.28 -27.06
C ILE A 398 12.83 6.06 -28.08
N LEU A 399 12.57 7.04 -28.94
CA LEU A 399 11.53 6.97 -29.98
C LEU A 399 11.78 5.90 -31.04
N LYS A 400 12.94 5.24 -31.12
CA LYS A 400 13.12 4.07 -32.00
C LYS A 400 12.62 2.77 -31.36
N GLN A 401 12.55 2.72 -30.02
CA GLN A 401 12.34 1.48 -29.27
C GLN A 401 11.02 1.45 -28.49
N VAL A 402 10.47 2.63 -28.16
CA VAL A 402 9.23 2.76 -27.37
C VAL A 402 8.05 2.06 -28.03
N ASN A 403 7.33 1.28 -27.22
CA ASN A 403 6.10 0.56 -27.53
C ASN A 403 5.09 0.66 -26.37
N HIS A 404 3.99 -0.07 -26.45
CA HIS A 404 2.92 -0.09 -25.44
C HIS A 404 3.30 -0.74 -24.09
N GLU A 405 4.41 -1.48 -24.03
CA GLU A 405 4.94 -2.13 -22.83
C GLU A 405 6.09 -1.32 -22.20
N SER A 406 6.25 -0.06 -22.62
CA SER A 406 7.35 0.82 -22.21
C SER A 406 6.87 1.87 -21.21
N LEU A 407 7.67 2.11 -20.17
CA LEU A 407 7.57 3.30 -19.32
C LEU A 407 8.58 4.35 -19.78
N VAL A 408 8.13 5.56 -20.05
CA VAL A 408 8.97 6.66 -20.53
C VAL A 408 8.95 7.83 -19.55
N LEU A 409 10.12 8.25 -19.13
CA LEU A 409 10.35 9.30 -18.14
C LEU A 409 11.11 10.46 -18.77
N PHE A 410 10.45 11.60 -18.96
CA PHE A 410 11.08 12.80 -19.52
C PHE A 410 11.20 13.90 -18.47
N ASP A 411 12.41 14.36 -18.18
CA ASP A 411 12.63 15.54 -17.34
C ASP A 411 12.87 16.77 -18.21
N GLU A 412 12.11 17.83 -17.99
CA GLU A 412 12.20 19.12 -18.70
C GLU A 412 12.15 19.00 -20.23
N LEU A 413 11.18 18.24 -20.74
CA LEU A 413 11.07 17.95 -22.16
C LEU A 413 11.00 19.24 -23.01
N GLY A 414 11.92 19.35 -23.97
CA GLY A 414 12.03 20.48 -24.89
C GLY A 414 12.87 21.66 -24.39
N ALA A 415 13.46 21.58 -23.19
CA ALA A 415 14.30 22.63 -22.60
C ALA A 415 15.62 22.87 -23.36
N GLY A 416 16.16 24.09 -23.26
CA GLY A 416 17.49 24.43 -23.81
C GLY A 416 17.49 24.97 -25.24
N THR A 417 16.31 25.29 -25.80
CA THR A 417 16.14 25.95 -27.10
C THR A 417 15.13 27.11 -27.00
N ASP A 418 14.77 27.72 -28.14
CA ASP A 418 13.69 28.71 -28.22
C ASP A 418 12.40 28.16 -27.57
N PRO A 419 11.74 28.90 -26.65
CA PRO A 419 10.59 28.40 -25.93
C PRO A 419 9.41 27.96 -26.81
N GLN A 420 9.15 28.65 -27.93
CA GLN A 420 8.04 28.29 -28.81
C GLN A 420 8.35 27.02 -29.59
N GLU A 421 9.57 26.91 -30.13
CA GLU A 421 10.03 25.71 -30.82
C GLU A 421 10.12 24.50 -29.87
N GLY A 422 10.66 24.72 -28.66
CA GLY A 422 10.80 23.70 -27.63
C GLY A 422 9.46 23.15 -27.16
N ALA A 423 8.47 24.01 -26.91
CA ALA A 423 7.12 23.59 -26.55
C ALA A 423 6.43 22.80 -27.67
N ALA A 424 6.56 23.24 -28.93
CA ALA A 424 5.98 22.56 -30.09
C ALA A 424 6.60 21.16 -30.31
N LEU A 425 7.91 21.05 -30.15
CA LEU A 425 8.63 19.77 -30.20
C LEU A 425 8.21 18.85 -29.06
N ALA A 426 8.15 19.35 -27.83
CA ALA A 426 7.74 18.57 -26.66
C ALA A 426 6.33 17.99 -26.84
N MET A 427 5.36 18.80 -27.28
CA MET A 427 3.99 18.32 -27.58
C MET A 427 3.98 17.25 -28.67
N SER A 428 4.79 17.42 -29.72
CA SER A 428 4.87 16.45 -30.83
C SER A 428 5.49 15.12 -30.39
N ILE A 429 6.52 15.17 -29.53
CA ILE A 429 7.17 13.98 -28.95
C ILE A 429 6.19 13.25 -28.01
N LEU A 430 5.46 13.98 -27.16
CA LEU A 430 4.43 13.39 -26.30
C LEU A 430 3.32 12.73 -27.12
N ASP A 431 2.83 13.39 -28.17
CA ASP A 431 1.83 12.81 -29.07
C ASP A 431 2.31 11.52 -29.72
N GLU A 432 3.56 11.47 -30.18
CA GLU A 432 4.14 10.29 -30.80
C GLU A 432 4.30 9.13 -29.82
N THR A 433 4.76 9.40 -28.59
CA THR A 433 4.86 8.37 -27.54
C THR A 433 3.50 7.83 -27.11
N ILE A 434 2.50 8.71 -26.96
CA ILE A 434 1.11 8.30 -26.65
C ILE A 434 0.51 7.46 -27.77
N LYS A 435 0.72 7.83 -29.05
CA LYS A 435 0.24 7.05 -30.20
C LYS A 435 0.79 5.63 -30.23
N ARG A 436 2.00 5.42 -29.70
CA ARG A 436 2.62 4.09 -29.58
C ARG A 436 2.12 3.29 -28.38
N GLY A 437 1.27 3.89 -27.55
CA GLY A 437 0.61 3.26 -26.41
C GLY A 437 1.44 3.21 -25.13
N ALA A 438 2.59 3.90 -25.07
CA ALA A 438 3.47 3.89 -23.92
C ALA A 438 2.89 4.62 -22.71
N THR A 439 3.31 4.23 -21.51
CA THR A 439 3.05 4.97 -20.28
C THR A 439 4.11 6.05 -20.11
N VAL A 440 3.70 7.30 -19.90
CA VAL A 440 4.61 8.46 -19.94
C VAL A 440 4.47 9.33 -18.69
N VAL A 441 5.60 9.72 -18.10
CA VAL A 441 5.64 10.79 -17.10
C VAL A 441 6.64 11.82 -17.56
N ALA A 442 6.17 13.03 -17.79
CA ALA A 442 6.98 14.14 -18.29
C ALA A 442 6.92 15.33 -17.33
N THR A 443 8.02 16.03 -17.12
CA THR A 443 8.02 17.35 -16.48
C THR A 443 8.27 18.43 -17.51
N THR A 444 7.74 19.62 -17.25
CA THR A 444 7.95 20.77 -18.12
C THR A 444 7.89 22.09 -17.35
N HIS A 445 8.48 23.11 -17.96
CA HIS A 445 8.36 24.50 -17.55
C HIS A 445 7.53 25.34 -18.54
N TYR A 446 7.10 24.75 -19.68
CA TYR A 446 6.36 25.45 -20.72
C TYR A 446 4.88 25.62 -20.36
N PRO A 447 4.34 26.86 -20.37
CA PRO A 447 2.92 27.11 -20.17
C PRO A 447 2.02 26.39 -21.19
N GLU A 448 2.48 26.24 -22.43
CA GLU A 448 1.75 25.59 -23.54
C GLU A 448 1.40 24.14 -23.21
N LEU A 449 2.28 23.44 -22.49
CA LEU A 449 2.04 22.06 -22.06
C LEU A 449 1.00 21.96 -20.93
N LYS A 450 0.69 23.06 -20.22
CA LYS A 450 -0.44 23.10 -19.27
C LYS A 450 -1.77 23.01 -20.02
N ALA A 451 -1.89 23.67 -21.17
CA ALA A 451 -3.08 23.56 -22.02
C ALA A 451 -3.16 22.20 -22.74
N TYR A 452 -2.00 21.62 -23.07
CA TYR A 452 -1.91 20.31 -23.72
C TYR A 452 -2.64 19.21 -22.93
N GLY A 453 -2.40 19.11 -21.61
CA GLY A 453 -3.02 18.09 -20.76
C GLY A 453 -4.53 18.22 -20.55
N TYR A 454 -5.15 19.34 -20.98
CA TYR A 454 -6.61 19.51 -20.94
C TYR A 454 -7.28 19.11 -22.25
N ASN A 455 -6.60 19.34 -23.38
CA ASN A 455 -7.17 19.18 -24.72
C ASN A 455 -6.95 17.79 -25.32
N ARG A 456 -6.18 16.92 -24.65
CA ARG A 456 -5.83 15.59 -25.16
C ARG A 456 -6.34 14.48 -24.25
N ASN A 457 -7.05 13.53 -24.86
CA ASN A 457 -7.47 12.31 -24.18
C ASN A 457 -6.24 11.52 -23.72
N ARG A 458 -6.35 10.87 -22.56
CA ARG A 458 -5.29 10.07 -21.90
C ARG A 458 -4.10 10.85 -21.33
N VAL A 459 -4.17 12.18 -21.31
CA VAL A 459 -3.17 13.05 -20.67
C VAL A 459 -3.79 13.73 -19.47
N VAL A 460 -3.07 13.79 -18.35
CA VAL A 460 -3.45 14.57 -17.18
C VAL A 460 -2.33 15.53 -16.81
N ASN A 461 -2.71 16.73 -16.38
CA ASN A 461 -1.77 17.66 -15.77
C ASN A 461 -1.58 17.32 -14.29
N ALA A 462 -0.35 17.44 -13.82
CA ALA A 462 -0.05 17.46 -12.39
C ALA A 462 0.80 18.68 -12.06
N SER A 463 0.83 19.05 -10.79
CA SER A 463 1.70 20.11 -10.30
C SER A 463 2.29 19.78 -8.94
N VAL A 464 3.44 20.39 -8.68
CA VAL A 464 4.04 20.36 -7.35
C VAL A 464 3.64 21.62 -6.58
N GLU A 465 3.14 21.43 -5.37
CA GLU A 465 2.68 22.52 -4.52
C GLU A 465 3.86 23.32 -3.94
N PHE A 466 3.69 24.64 -3.91
CA PHE A 466 4.67 25.59 -3.42
C PHE A 466 4.00 26.56 -2.46
N ASP A 467 4.53 26.65 -1.24
CA ASP A 467 4.01 27.55 -0.23
C ASP A 467 4.61 28.95 -0.42
N VAL A 468 3.78 29.86 -0.94
CA VAL A 468 4.11 31.27 -1.13
C VAL A 468 4.32 31.98 0.21
N GLU A 469 3.67 31.51 1.29
CA GLU A 469 3.76 32.04 2.65
C GLU A 469 5.05 31.66 3.38
N THR A 470 5.73 30.59 3.01
CA THR A 470 7.03 30.23 3.60
C THR A 470 8.19 30.31 2.61
N LEU A 471 7.90 30.51 1.32
CA LEU A 471 8.83 30.40 0.20
C LEU A 471 9.50 29.02 0.11
N ARG A 472 8.84 27.98 0.63
CA ARG A 472 9.36 26.61 0.63
C ARG A 472 8.49 25.72 -0.26
N PRO A 473 9.10 24.83 -1.05
CA PRO A 473 8.35 23.77 -1.72
C PRO A 473 7.72 22.84 -0.66
N THR A 474 6.46 22.45 -0.85
CA THR A 474 5.82 21.45 0.02
C THR A 474 6.08 20.02 -0.47
N TYR A 475 6.64 19.88 -1.69
CA TYR A 475 6.93 18.61 -2.36
C TYR A 475 5.72 17.71 -2.57
N ARG A 476 4.50 18.25 -2.43
CA ARG A 476 3.25 17.54 -2.63
C ARG A 476 2.84 17.58 -4.10
N LEU A 477 2.59 16.41 -4.67
CA LEU A 477 2.07 16.23 -6.02
C LEU A 477 0.55 16.37 -6.02
N LEU A 478 0.04 17.24 -6.88
CA LEU A 478 -1.39 17.47 -7.10
C LEU A 478 -1.74 17.04 -8.53
N ILE A 479 -2.34 15.87 -8.67
CA ILE A 479 -2.81 15.34 -9.95
C ILE A 479 -4.13 16.03 -10.35
N GLY A 480 -4.28 16.31 -11.64
CA GLY A 480 -5.44 17.00 -12.22
C GLY A 480 -5.34 18.53 -12.19
N VAL A 481 -4.33 19.11 -11.53
CA VAL A 481 -4.20 20.56 -11.38
C VAL A 481 -2.92 21.09 -12.03
N PRO A 482 -3.04 22.02 -13.01
CA PRO A 482 -1.88 22.72 -13.55
C PRO A 482 -1.35 23.74 -12.54
N GLY A 483 -0.03 23.80 -12.37
CA GLY A 483 0.61 24.66 -11.37
C GLY A 483 0.64 26.13 -11.78
N ARG A 484 0.52 27.06 -10.82
CA ARG A 484 0.71 28.51 -11.07
C ARG A 484 2.18 28.88 -11.25
N SER A 485 2.42 29.91 -12.04
CA SER A 485 3.73 30.56 -12.14
C SER A 485 3.89 31.58 -11.01
N ASN A 486 4.44 31.17 -9.86
CA ASN A 486 4.54 32.02 -8.66
C ASN A 486 5.68 33.08 -8.71
N ALA A 487 6.27 33.33 -9.87
CA ALA A 487 7.49 34.14 -10.02
C ALA A 487 7.38 35.55 -9.45
N PHE A 488 6.25 36.23 -9.67
CA PHE A 488 6.01 37.59 -9.17
C PHE A 488 5.79 37.65 -7.66
N GLU A 489 5.05 36.70 -7.09
CA GLU A 489 4.80 36.62 -5.65
C GLU A 489 6.09 36.32 -4.89
N ILE A 490 6.91 35.42 -5.44
CA ILE A 490 8.25 35.13 -4.92
C ILE A 490 9.13 36.38 -5.01
N SER A 491 9.16 37.06 -6.16
CA SER A 491 9.97 38.27 -6.37
C SER A 491 9.56 39.41 -5.45
N ARG A 492 8.26 39.64 -5.25
CA ARG A 492 7.72 40.61 -4.29
C ARG A 492 8.26 40.35 -2.89
N ARG A 493 8.21 39.09 -2.47
CA ARG A 493 8.62 38.68 -1.13
C ARG A 493 10.13 38.70 -0.92
N LEU A 494 10.91 38.48 -1.98
CA LEU A 494 12.36 38.68 -2.00
C LEU A 494 12.77 40.16 -2.01
N GLY A 495 11.80 41.08 -2.02
CA GLY A 495 12.03 42.52 -1.90
C GLY A 495 12.11 43.28 -3.23
N LEU A 496 11.70 42.67 -4.35
CA LEU A 496 11.59 43.37 -5.62
C LEU A 496 10.49 44.44 -5.52
N LYS A 497 10.80 45.67 -5.93
CA LYS A 497 9.86 46.80 -5.85
C LYS A 497 8.59 46.50 -6.64
N GLU A 498 7.43 46.83 -6.06
CA GLU A 498 6.12 46.60 -6.69
C GLU A 498 6.03 47.25 -8.07
N SER A 499 6.61 48.44 -8.25
CA SER A 499 6.65 49.13 -9.54
C SER A 499 7.30 48.31 -10.66
N ILE A 500 8.33 47.50 -10.35
CA ILE A 500 9.00 46.63 -11.33
C ILE A 500 8.12 45.42 -11.65
N ILE A 501 7.45 44.87 -10.64
CA ILE A 501 6.54 43.73 -10.80
C ILE A 501 5.34 44.13 -11.66
N ASP A 502 4.78 45.30 -11.42
CA ASP A 502 3.64 45.82 -12.17
C ASP A 502 4.02 46.07 -13.64
N SER A 503 5.17 46.69 -13.90
CA SER A 503 5.69 46.82 -15.27
C SER A 503 5.93 45.47 -15.95
N ALA A 504 6.42 44.47 -15.22
CA ALA A 504 6.65 43.13 -15.77
C ALA A 504 5.33 42.39 -16.08
N LYS A 505 4.27 42.58 -15.27
CA LYS A 505 2.93 42.03 -15.54
C LYS A 505 2.24 42.65 -16.75
N GLU A 506 2.59 43.88 -17.13
CA GLU A 506 2.11 44.54 -18.34
C GLU A 506 2.75 43.97 -19.61
N LEU A 507 3.97 43.43 -19.51
CA LEU A 507 4.70 42.82 -20.64
C LEU A 507 4.25 41.39 -20.96
N ILE A 508 3.50 40.73 -20.07
CA ILE A 508 2.93 39.41 -20.33
C ILE A 508 1.73 39.57 -21.27
N GLY A 509 1.82 38.93 -22.45
CA GLY A 509 0.80 38.97 -23.49
C GLY A 509 -0.59 38.52 -23.03
N THR A 510 -1.62 39.00 -23.73
CA THR A 510 -3.05 38.76 -23.42
C THR A 510 -3.43 37.28 -23.39
N ASP A 511 -2.80 36.43 -24.21
CA ASP A 511 -3.13 35.01 -24.30
C ASP A 511 -2.68 34.23 -23.05
N SER A 512 -1.47 34.50 -22.53
CA SER A 512 -0.97 33.88 -21.28
C SER A 512 -1.80 34.30 -20.06
N LYS A 513 -2.30 35.55 -20.04
CA LYS A 513 -3.21 36.06 -19.00
C LYS A 513 -4.54 35.30 -18.95
N SER A 514 -5.07 34.90 -20.10
CA SER A 514 -6.34 34.19 -20.18
C SER A 514 -6.25 32.79 -19.56
N VAL A 515 -5.16 32.07 -19.84
CA VAL A 515 -4.88 30.73 -19.31
C VAL A 515 -4.63 30.80 -17.81
N GLU A 516 -3.84 31.77 -17.33
CA GLU A 516 -3.60 31.96 -15.89
C GLU A 516 -4.88 32.27 -15.11
N ASN A 517 -5.77 33.10 -15.66
CA ASN A 517 -7.05 33.43 -15.02
C ASN A 517 -8.00 32.23 -14.96
N MET A 518 -8.04 31.39 -16.01
CA MET A 518 -8.82 30.14 -16.01
C MET A 518 -8.29 29.15 -14.98
N ILE A 519 -6.97 29.02 -14.86
CA ILE A 519 -6.33 28.19 -13.82
C ILE A 519 -6.70 28.71 -12.43
N ALA A 520 -6.66 30.02 -12.22
CA ALA A 520 -7.00 30.63 -10.94
C ALA A 520 -8.47 30.39 -10.54
N SER A 521 -9.40 30.48 -11.49
CA SER A 521 -10.81 30.22 -11.21
C SER A 521 -11.06 28.74 -10.90
N LEU A 522 -10.43 27.82 -11.64
CA LEU A 522 -10.56 26.37 -11.43
C LEU A 522 -10.03 25.94 -10.07
N GLU A 523 -8.88 26.48 -9.63
CA GLU A 523 -8.31 26.18 -8.32
C GLU A 523 -9.21 26.67 -7.18
N THR A 524 -9.80 27.86 -7.35
CA THR A 524 -10.74 28.43 -6.37
C THR A 524 -11.97 27.52 -6.24
N SER A 525 -12.58 27.15 -7.37
CA SER A 525 -13.71 26.21 -7.38
C SER A 525 -13.34 24.83 -6.83
N ARG A 526 -12.11 24.36 -7.04
CA ARG A 526 -11.65 23.08 -6.46
C ARG A 526 -11.48 23.18 -4.95
N ARG A 527 -10.85 24.23 -4.43
CA ARG A 527 -10.69 24.43 -2.97
C ARG A 527 -12.06 24.52 -2.29
N GLU A 528 -13.01 25.20 -2.91
CA GLU A 528 -14.40 25.23 -2.46
C GLU A 528 -15.01 23.82 -2.47
N ALA A 529 -14.86 23.07 -3.57
CA ALA A 529 -15.39 21.71 -3.66
C ALA A 529 -14.73 20.72 -2.66
N GLU A 530 -13.44 20.87 -2.38
CA GLU A 530 -12.70 20.04 -1.42
C GLU A 530 -13.16 20.36 0.01
N HIS A 531 -13.36 21.64 0.33
CA HIS A 531 -13.95 22.06 1.59
C HIS A 531 -15.41 21.58 1.76
N ASP A 532 -16.21 21.67 0.70
CA ASP A 532 -17.58 21.16 0.67
C ASP A 532 -17.61 19.63 0.84
N TYR A 533 -16.63 18.93 0.27
CA TYR A 533 -16.50 17.48 0.43
C TYR A 533 -16.11 17.09 1.87
N GLU A 534 -15.13 17.78 2.47
CA GLU A 534 -14.73 17.54 3.87
C GLU A 534 -15.88 17.81 4.84
N THR A 535 -16.62 18.90 4.64
CA THR A 535 -17.79 19.24 5.46
C THR A 535 -18.92 18.22 5.29
N ALA A 536 -19.21 17.78 4.05
CA ALA A 536 -20.19 16.73 3.79
C ALA A 536 -19.78 15.40 4.41
N ARG A 537 -18.49 15.04 4.37
CA ARG A 537 -17.96 13.82 4.99
C ARG A 537 -18.10 13.86 6.51
N ALA A 538 -17.78 14.98 7.15
CA ALA A 538 -17.96 15.17 8.59
C ALA A 538 -19.44 15.05 9.00
N GLN A 539 -20.35 15.65 8.22
CA GLN A 539 -21.80 15.52 8.44
C GLN A 539 -22.31 14.09 8.28
N LEU A 540 -21.77 13.32 7.32
CA LEU A 540 -22.12 11.92 7.12
C LEU A 540 -21.72 11.08 8.34
N GLU A 541 -20.50 11.27 8.85
CA GLU A 541 -20.00 10.55 10.02
C GLU A 541 -20.81 10.89 11.29
N GLU A 542 -21.19 12.17 11.47
CA GLU A 542 -22.11 12.60 12.52
C GLU A 542 -23.50 11.95 12.37
N ALA A 543 -24.05 11.89 11.14
CA ALA A 543 -25.33 11.25 10.89
C ALA A 543 -25.30 9.74 11.15
N GLU A 544 -24.21 9.05 10.79
CA GLU A 544 -24.05 7.62 11.06
C GLU A 544 -23.94 7.30 12.55
N THR A 545 -23.18 8.12 13.30
CA THR A 545 -23.07 7.98 14.75
C THR A 545 -24.41 8.24 15.44
N LEU A 546 -25.13 9.30 15.04
CA LEU A 546 -26.47 9.60 15.56
C LEU A 546 -27.47 8.48 15.25
N LYS A 547 -27.41 7.90 14.05
CA LYS A 547 -28.25 6.76 13.65
C LYS A 547 -27.98 5.54 14.54
N ARG A 548 -26.72 5.17 14.78
CA ARG A 548 -26.36 4.05 15.67
C ARG A 548 -26.88 4.27 17.09
N GLU A 549 -26.78 5.49 17.60
CA GLU A 549 -27.29 5.84 18.93
C GLU A 549 -28.82 5.75 19.00
N LEU A 550 -29.54 6.26 17.98
CA LEU A 550 -31.00 6.13 17.88
C LEU A 550 -31.47 4.67 17.79
N GLU A 551 -30.76 3.84 17.01
CA GLU A 551 -31.07 2.40 16.91
C GLU A 551 -30.92 1.70 18.27
N LYS A 552 -29.86 2.04 19.02
CA LYS A 552 -29.65 1.52 20.38
C LYS A 552 -30.76 1.97 21.34
N GLN A 553 -31.10 3.26 21.35
CA GLN A 553 -32.18 3.80 22.18
C GLN A 553 -33.53 3.19 21.83
N TRP A 554 -33.78 2.92 20.54
CA TRP A 554 -35.00 2.26 20.09
C TRP A 554 -35.10 0.81 20.58
N GLN A 555 -34.01 0.04 20.50
CA GLN A 555 -33.96 -1.33 21.04
C GLN A 555 -34.19 -1.33 22.57
N GLU A 556 -33.60 -0.37 23.29
CA GLU A 556 -33.84 -0.21 24.73
C GLU A 556 -35.29 0.16 25.03
N PHE A 557 -35.90 1.06 24.25
CA PHE A 557 -37.29 1.44 24.40
C PHE A 557 -38.24 0.26 24.12
N ASP A 558 -38.01 -0.48 23.04
CA ASP A 558 -38.83 -1.61 22.64
C ASP A 558 -38.78 -2.74 23.68
N SER A 559 -37.58 -3.05 24.20
CA SER A 559 -37.42 -4.03 25.29
C SER A 559 -38.10 -3.59 26.59
N LYS A 560 -38.07 -2.29 26.93
CA LYS A 560 -38.82 -1.75 28.09
C LYS A 560 -40.32 -1.84 27.88
N ARG A 561 -40.80 -1.53 26.67
CA ARG A 561 -42.22 -1.63 26.29
C ARG A 561 -42.71 -3.07 26.42
N GLU A 562 -41.97 -4.04 25.88
CA GLU A 562 -42.33 -5.46 25.93
C GLU A 562 -42.41 -5.97 27.37
N ARG A 563 -41.44 -5.59 28.23
CA ARG A 563 -41.49 -5.91 29.67
C ARG A 563 -42.69 -5.30 30.38
N LEU A 564 -43.10 -4.08 30.00
CA LEU A 564 -44.29 -3.45 30.58
C LEU A 564 -45.57 -4.17 30.16
N TYR A 565 -45.67 -4.59 28.89
CA TYR A 565 -46.80 -5.38 28.40
C TYR A 565 -46.89 -6.74 29.09
N GLN A 566 -45.79 -7.48 29.19
CA GLN A 566 -45.77 -8.76 29.91
C GLN A 566 -46.19 -8.59 31.38
N LYS A 567 -45.68 -7.56 32.07
CA LYS A 567 -46.11 -7.26 33.44
C LYS A 567 -47.58 -6.88 33.54
N ALA A 568 -48.13 -6.20 32.54
CA ALA A 568 -49.54 -5.84 32.49
C ALA A 568 -50.42 -7.08 32.25
N GLU A 569 -50.01 -7.98 31.34
CA GLU A 569 -50.68 -9.26 31.09
C GLU A 569 -50.65 -10.17 32.32
N GLU A 570 -49.50 -10.32 32.99
CA GLU A 570 -49.40 -11.10 34.23
C GLU A 570 -50.31 -10.54 35.33
N LYS A 571 -50.36 -9.21 35.48
CA LYS A 571 -51.25 -8.56 36.45
C LYS A 571 -52.72 -8.76 36.08
N ALA A 572 -53.06 -8.66 34.80
CA ALA A 572 -54.41 -8.89 34.31
C ALA A 572 -54.84 -10.35 34.50
N ALA A 573 -53.96 -11.31 34.19
CA ALA A 573 -54.21 -12.73 34.40
C ALA A 573 -54.41 -13.07 35.88
N LYS A 574 -53.58 -12.52 36.77
CA LYS A 574 -53.77 -12.66 38.23
C LYS A 574 -55.08 -12.06 38.72
N ALA A 575 -55.45 -10.88 38.22
CA ALA A 575 -56.71 -10.24 38.59
C ALA A 575 -57.93 -11.04 38.10
N VAL A 576 -57.86 -11.63 36.91
CA VAL A 576 -58.92 -12.49 36.38
C VAL A 576 -59.03 -13.80 37.16
N GLU A 577 -57.91 -14.41 37.54
CA GLU A 577 -57.90 -15.64 38.34
C GLU A 577 -58.47 -15.40 39.74
N GLN A 578 -58.06 -14.30 40.41
CA GLN A 578 -58.63 -13.91 41.70
C GLN A 578 -60.14 -13.66 41.61
N ALA A 579 -60.58 -12.94 40.58
CA ALA A 579 -62.00 -12.69 40.35
C ALA A 579 -62.79 -14.00 40.07
N ARG A 580 -62.16 -14.99 39.44
CA ARG A 580 -62.74 -16.30 39.19
C ARG A 580 -62.84 -17.14 40.47
N GLU A 581 -61.79 -17.16 41.30
CA GLU A 581 -61.81 -17.83 42.61
C GLU A 581 -62.89 -17.23 43.52
N GLU A 582 -62.97 -15.90 43.60
CA GLU A 582 -64.01 -15.20 44.36
C GLU A 582 -65.41 -15.53 43.82
N ALA A 583 -65.60 -15.56 42.50
CA ALA A 583 -66.87 -15.93 41.90
C ALA A 583 -67.24 -17.40 42.18
N GLU A 584 -66.29 -18.34 42.15
CA GLU A 584 -66.53 -19.75 42.47
C GLU A 584 -66.87 -19.95 43.96
N GLU A 585 -66.23 -19.23 44.89
CA GLU A 585 -66.62 -19.22 46.30
C GLU A 585 -68.03 -18.67 46.53
N ILE A 586 -68.39 -17.59 45.84
CA ILE A 586 -69.74 -17.01 45.94
C ILE A 586 -70.78 -17.97 45.34
N VAL A 587 -70.49 -18.65 44.22
CA VAL A 587 -71.38 -19.67 43.65
C VAL A 587 -71.52 -20.88 44.57
N ALA A 588 -70.44 -21.33 45.21
CA ALA A 588 -70.46 -22.44 46.15
C ALA A 588 -71.31 -22.10 47.39
N SER A 589 -71.15 -20.90 47.96
CA SER A 589 -71.98 -20.42 49.07
C SER A 589 -73.46 -20.24 48.68
N LEU A 590 -73.75 -19.78 47.47
CA LEU A 590 -75.12 -19.72 46.95
C LEU A 590 -75.76 -21.10 46.80
N ARG A 591 -75.00 -22.12 46.38
CA ARG A 591 -75.50 -23.51 46.26
C ARG A 591 -75.78 -24.13 47.63
N THR A 592 -74.95 -23.90 48.63
CA THR A 592 -75.19 -24.40 50.00
C THR A 592 -76.37 -23.70 50.65
N MET A 593 -76.52 -22.39 50.45
CA MET A 593 -77.69 -21.62 50.91
C MET A 593 -78.99 -22.11 50.24
N LYS A 594 -78.99 -22.35 48.92
CA LYS A 594 -80.19 -22.82 48.20
C LYS A 594 -80.70 -24.20 48.66
N ASN A 595 -79.83 -25.03 49.23
CA ASN A 595 -80.18 -26.35 49.76
C ASN A 595 -80.69 -26.31 51.21
N GLN A 596 -80.66 -25.16 51.90
CA GLN A 596 -81.27 -24.98 53.21
C GLN A 596 -82.69 -24.40 53.05
N ALA A 597 -83.68 -25.08 53.61
CA ALA A 597 -85.11 -24.81 53.37
C ALA A 597 -85.66 -23.54 54.05
N SER A 598 -84.82 -22.63 54.56
CA SER A 598 -85.29 -21.34 55.12
C SER A 598 -84.28 -20.20 54.94
N VAL A 599 -83.86 -19.92 53.70
CA VAL A 599 -83.02 -18.75 53.43
C VAL A 599 -83.88 -17.51 53.18
N LYS A 600 -83.53 -16.42 53.87
CA LYS A 600 -84.20 -15.12 53.76
C LYS A 600 -83.78 -14.40 52.46
N GLU A 601 -84.73 -13.77 51.80
CA GLU A 601 -84.59 -13.19 50.46
C GLU A 601 -83.47 -12.12 50.33
N HIS A 602 -83.10 -11.45 51.43
CA HIS A 602 -82.04 -10.43 51.43
C HIS A 602 -80.62 -11.00 51.30
N GLU A 603 -80.34 -12.18 51.87
CA GLU A 603 -78.99 -12.78 51.81
C GLU A 603 -78.65 -13.25 50.39
N ILE A 604 -79.67 -13.70 49.63
CA ILE A 604 -79.55 -14.11 48.23
C ILE A 604 -79.31 -12.89 47.32
N ILE A 605 -79.93 -11.75 47.64
CA ILE A 605 -79.74 -10.49 46.90
C ILE A 605 -78.33 -9.92 47.16
N GLU A 606 -77.85 -9.99 48.41
CA GLU A 606 -76.52 -9.51 48.77
C GLU A 606 -75.39 -10.36 48.14
N ALA A 607 -75.57 -11.69 48.12
CA ALA A 607 -74.66 -12.60 47.43
C ALA A 607 -74.71 -12.42 45.90
N ARG A 608 -75.88 -12.17 45.30
CA ARG A 608 -76.00 -11.81 43.87
C ARG A 608 -75.27 -10.52 43.54
N LYS A 609 -75.38 -9.51 44.40
CA LYS A 609 -74.74 -8.21 44.21
C LYS A 609 -73.22 -8.33 44.32
N ARG A 610 -72.70 -9.09 45.29
CA ARG A 610 -71.26 -9.40 45.38
C ARG A 610 -70.73 -10.19 44.19
N LEU A 611 -71.54 -11.06 43.60
CA LEU A 611 -71.18 -11.81 42.38
C LEU A 611 -71.19 -10.91 41.13
N GLU A 612 -72.09 -9.92 41.07
CA GLU A 612 -72.04 -8.84 40.07
C GLU A 612 -70.81 -7.94 40.25
N ASP A 613 -70.43 -7.63 41.49
CA ASP A 613 -69.27 -6.77 41.80
C ASP A 613 -67.92 -7.51 41.63
N ALA A 614 -67.86 -8.83 41.89
CA ALA A 614 -66.66 -9.67 41.74
C ALA A 614 -66.50 -10.25 40.33
N SER A 615 -67.57 -10.26 39.52
CA SER A 615 -67.46 -10.59 38.10
C SER A 615 -66.65 -9.47 37.42
N PRO A 616 -65.49 -9.76 36.81
CA PRO A 616 -64.77 -8.72 36.11
C PRO A 616 -65.66 -8.24 34.98
N GLU A 617 -65.87 -6.92 34.87
CA GLU A 617 -66.50 -6.25 33.72
C GLU A 617 -65.61 -6.38 32.47
N LEU A 618 -65.21 -7.60 32.11
CA LEU A 618 -64.54 -7.97 30.88
C LEU A 618 -65.57 -8.36 29.83
N ALA A 619 -66.63 -7.55 29.69
CA ALA A 619 -67.60 -7.71 28.61
C ALA A 619 -68.36 -6.41 28.29
N LYS A 620 -67.79 -5.22 28.53
CA LYS A 620 -68.37 -3.96 28.04
C LYS A 620 -67.33 -3.00 27.49
N LYS A 621 -66.48 -3.49 26.58
CA LYS A 621 -65.93 -2.68 25.49
C LYS A 621 -65.77 -3.54 24.23
N GLY A 622 -66.81 -3.51 23.41
CA GLY A 622 -66.66 -3.64 21.96
C GLY A 622 -66.35 -5.03 21.41
N SER A 623 -67.19 -6.03 21.67
CA SER A 623 -67.45 -7.06 20.66
C SER A 623 -68.15 -6.40 19.47
N LYS A 624 -67.38 -5.72 18.62
CA LYS A 624 -67.83 -5.53 17.24
C LYS A 624 -67.98 -6.93 16.67
N ALA A 625 -69.22 -7.23 16.31
CA ALA A 625 -69.60 -8.40 15.54
C ALA A 625 -68.51 -8.71 14.51
N ALA A 626 -68.13 -9.98 14.41
CA ALA A 626 -67.37 -10.49 13.29
C ALA A 626 -67.95 -9.88 12.00
N PRO A 627 -67.17 -9.06 11.26
CA PRO A 627 -67.59 -8.68 9.94
C PRO A 627 -67.59 -9.98 9.14
N GLN A 628 -68.76 -10.29 8.61
CA GLN A 628 -68.98 -11.22 7.52
C GLN A 628 -67.76 -11.24 6.59
N THR A 629 -67.34 -12.45 6.23
CA THR A 629 -66.55 -12.75 5.04
C THR A 629 -66.97 -11.85 3.88
N LYS A 630 -66.22 -10.75 3.69
CA LYS A 630 -66.25 -9.97 2.47
C LYS A 630 -64.97 -10.27 1.70
N GLU A 631 -65.17 -11.18 0.76
CA GLU A 631 -64.38 -11.39 -0.45
C GLU A 631 -62.89 -11.74 -0.28
N ASN A 632 -62.51 -12.89 -0.83
CA ASN A 632 -61.17 -13.21 -1.29
C ASN A 632 -60.70 -12.18 -2.34
N LYS A 633 -60.43 -10.94 -1.92
CA LYS A 633 -59.75 -9.96 -2.74
C LYS A 633 -58.25 -10.17 -2.58
N GLN A 634 -57.61 -10.44 -3.70
CA GLN A 634 -56.17 -10.42 -3.83
C GLN A 634 -55.69 -8.98 -3.60
N LEU A 635 -54.80 -8.79 -2.63
CA LEU A 635 -54.18 -7.49 -2.35
C LEU A 635 -53.21 -7.18 -3.49
N MET A 636 -53.24 -5.95 -3.98
CA MET A 636 -52.33 -5.45 -5.02
C MET A 636 -51.38 -4.41 -4.43
N PRO A 637 -50.19 -4.21 -5.02
CA PRO A 637 -49.35 -3.04 -4.76
C PRO A 637 -50.17 -1.75 -4.80
N GLY A 638 -50.02 -0.88 -3.80
CA GLY A 638 -50.76 0.38 -3.67
C GLY A 638 -52.03 0.31 -2.80
N ASP A 639 -52.50 -0.88 -2.41
CA ASP A 639 -53.64 -1.00 -1.50
C ASP A 639 -53.28 -0.47 -0.09
N GLU A 640 -54.12 0.40 0.48
CA GLU A 640 -53.99 0.85 1.87
C GLU A 640 -54.63 -0.21 2.77
N VAL A 641 -53.82 -0.77 3.67
CA VAL A 641 -54.18 -1.88 4.54
C VAL A 641 -53.86 -1.55 5.98
N LEU A 642 -54.62 -2.13 6.90
CA LEU A 642 -54.39 -2.09 8.33
C LEU A 642 -53.70 -3.39 8.71
N LEU A 643 -52.49 -3.28 9.24
CA LEU A 643 -51.80 -4.44 9.81
C LEU A 643 -52.36 -4.69 11.22
N LEU A 644 -53.12 -5.77 11.38
CA LEU A 644 -53.85 -6.10 12.60
C LEU A 644 -52.93 -6.31 13.82
N THR A 645 -51.70 -6.79 13.60
CA THR A 645 -50.71 -7.00 14.67
C THR A 645 -50.17 -5.70 15.27
N LEU A 646 -50.13 -4.60 14.49
CA LEU A 646 -49.61 -3.30 14.95
C LEU A 646 -50.71 -2.23 15.10
N GLY A 647 -51.92 -2.49 14.60
CA GLY A 647 -53.00 -1.51 14.56
C GLY A 647 -52.69 -0.27 13.71
N GLN A 648 -51.68 -0.33 12.84
CA GLN A 648 -51.23 0.78 12.01
C GLN A 648 -51.56 0.57 10.54
N LYS A 649 -51.87 1.69 9.87
CA LYS A 649 -52.12 1.72 8.42
C LYS A 649 -50.80 1.70 7.66
N GLY A 650 -50.75 0.94 6.58
CA GLY A 650 -49.64 0.90 5.64
C GLY A 650 -50.12 0.64 4.23
N THR A 651 -49.20 0.70 3.28
CA THR A 651 -49.49 0.47 1.87
C THR A 651 -48.83 -0.82 1.42
N VAL A 652 -49.53 -1.69 0.69
CA VAL A 652 -48.92 -2.88 0.10
C VAL A 652 -47.90 -2.45 -0.95
N VAL A 653 -46.65 -2.85 -0.80
CA VAL A 653 -45.57 -2.57 -1.77
C VAL A 653 -45.54 -3.65 -2.83
N GLU A 654 -45.52 -4.92 -2.41
CA GLU A 654 -45.48 -6.06 -3.31
C GLU A 654 -45.99 -7.33 -2.64
N LYS A 655 -46.40 -8.30 -3.46
CA LYS A 655 -46.74 -9.65 -3.01
C LYS A 655 -45.47 -10.50 -3.01
N VAL A 656 -45.03 -10.95 -1.84
CA VAL A 656 -43.81 -11.75 -1.69
C VAL A 656 -44.09 -13.24 -1.94
N SER A 657 -45.26 -13.73 -1.51
CA SER A 657 -45.73 -15.10 -1.78
C SER A 657 -47.26 -15.18 -1.71
N ASP A 658 -47.85 -16.35 -1.95
CA ASP A 658 -49.31 -16.54 -1.79
C ASP A 658 -49.83 -16.28 -0.38
N LYS A 659 -48.94 -16.30 0.63
CA LYS A 659 -49.30 -16.12 2.03
C LYS A 659 -48.71 -14.86 2.66
N GLU A 660 -47.80 -14.16 1.99
CA GLU A 660 -47.06 -13.02 2.55
C GLU A 660 -46.99 -11.81 1.60
N TYR A 661 -47.14 -10.63 2.19
CA TYR A 661 -47.12 -9.34 1.52
C TYR A 661 -46.10 -8.41 2.20
N MET A 662 -45.42 -7.60 1.40
CA MET A 662 -44.56 -6.52 1.87
C MET A 662 -45.42 -5.26 2.04
N LEU A 663 -45.47 -4.73 3.26
CA LEU A 663 -46.20 -3.51 3.60
C LEU A 663 -45.22 -2.39 3.90
N GLN A 664 -45.52 -1.18 3.45
CA GLN A 664 -44.83 0.03 3.86
C GLN A 664 -45.67 0.75 4.92
N ILE A 665 -45.13 0.85 6.13
CA ILE A 665 -45.75 1.59 7.24
C ILE A 665 -44.83 2.78 7.52
N GLY A 666 -45.26 3.98 7.09
CA GLY A 666 -44.41 5.17 7.11
C GLY A 666 -43.16 4.99 6.21
N ILE A 667 -41.98 5.02 6.83
CA ILE A 667 -40.68 4.85 6.16
C ILE A 667 -40.17 3.40 6.12
N MET A 668 -40.81 2.48 6.85
CA MET A 668 -40.34 1.09 7.01
C MET A 668 -41.10 0.12 6.12
N LYS A 669 -40.41 -0.89 5.58
CA LYS A 669 -41.01 -2.03 4.85
C LYS A 669 -41.01 -3.28 5.74
N ILE A 670 -42.17 -3.93 5.92
CA ILE A 670 -42.38 -5.06 6.81
C ILE A 670 -43.07 -6.21 6.06
N LYS A 671 -42.65 -7.46 6.27
CA LYS A 671 -43.36 -8.65 5.76
C LYS A 671 -44.50 -9.02 6.70
N ALA A 672 -45.72 -9.11 6.16
CA ALA A 672 -46.91 -9.48 6.91
C ALA A 672 -47.65 -10.66 6.25
N LYS A 673 -48.23 -11.55 7.06
CA LYS A 673 -49.03 -12.68 6.58
C LYS A 673 -50.42 -12.19 6.17
N ARG A 674 -50.99 -12.74 5.09
CA ARG A 674 -52.29 -12.32 4.55
C ARG A 674 -53.44 -12.30 5.57
N LYS A 675 -53.41 -13.19 6.56
CA LYS A 675 -54.41 -13.31 7.63
C LYS A 675 -54.39 -12.12 8.62
N ASP A 676 -53.26 -11.44 8.72
CA ASP A 676 -53.03 -10.36 9.68
C ASP A 676 -53.22 -8.98 9.01
N ILE A 677 -53.69 -8.95 7.76
CA ILE A 677 -53.85 -7.75 6.94
C ILE A 677 -55.33 -7.54 6.64
N GLU A 678 -55.87 -6.43 7.12
CA GLU A 678 -57.21 -5.98 6.78
C GLU A 678 -57.14 -4.89 5.71
N PHE A 679 -57.85 -5.08 4.60
CA PHE A 679 -57.91 -4.07 3.55
C PHE A 679 -58.74 -2.87 4.02
N VAL A 680 -58.15 -1.67 4.01
CA VAL A 680 -58.82 -0.45 4.48
C VAL A 680 -59.46 0.26 3.30
N LYS A 681 -58.65 0.61 2.32
CA LYS A 681 -59.13 1.11 1.04
C LYS A 681 -58.14 0.70 -0.03
N ARG A 682 -58.67 0.39 -1.20
CA ARG A 682 -57.89 0.55 -2.41
C ARG A 682 -57.79 2.06 -2.50
N GLN A 683 -56.57 2.62 -2.45
CA GLN A 683 -56.44 3.90 -3.10
C GLN A 683 -57.05 3.65 -4.47
N ASP A 684 -58.06 4.43 -4.85
CA ASP A 684 -58.29 4.58 -6.27
C ASP A 684 -56.91 4.88 -6.81
N VAL A 685 -56.31 3.90 -7.51
CA VAL A 685 -55.50 4.24 -8.65
C VAL A 685 -56.36 5.30 -9.27
N LEU A 686 -55.88 6.54 -9.30
CA LEU A 686 -56.38 7.48 -10.27
C LEU A 686 -56.35 6.64 -11.53
N LYS A 687 -57.51 6.08 -11.88
CA LYS A 687 -57.70 5.53 -13.19
C LYS A 687 -57.36 6.77 -13.97
N GLU A 688 -56.19 6.74 -14.58
CA GLU A 688 -56.06 7.10 -15.96
C GLU A 688 -57.30 6.49 -16.62
N LYS A 689 -58.42 7.23 -16.49
CA LYS A 689 -59.41 7.27 -17.53
C LYS A 689 -58.51 7.50 -18.74
N PRO A 690 -58.58 6.67 -19.79
CA PRO A 690 -58.20 7.19 -21.06
C PRO A 690 -59.11 8.41 -21.19
N VAL A 691 -58.57 9.58 -20.90
CA VAL A 691 -59.11 10.80 -21.43
C VAL A 691 -58.99 10.48 -22.89
N ALA A 692 -60.14 10.10 -23.46
CA ALA A 692 -60.33 10.09 -24.88
C ALA A 692 -59.64 11.37 -25.31
N THR A 693 -58.51 11.15 -25.98
CA THR A 693 -57.72 12.19 -26.56
C THR A 693 -58.63 12.74 -27.64
N VAL A 694 -59.59 13.58 -27.24
CA VAL A 694 -59.93 14.72 -28.03
C VAL A 694 -58.62 15.48 -28.01
N LYS A 695 -57.86 15.22 -29.08
CA LYS A 695 -56.83 16.08 -29.59
C LYS A 695 -57.36 17.51 -29.44
N GLY A 696 -56.99 18.18 -28.35
CA GLY A 696 -56.40 19.48 -28.50
C GLY A 696 -55.18 19.23 -29.35
N SER A 697 -55.31 19.54 -30.63
CA SER A 697 -54.20 19.57 -31.58
C SER A 697 -52.93 20.05 -30.88
N ALA A 698 -51.83 19.32 -31.07
CA ALA A 698 -50.48 19.69 -30.69
C ALA A 698 -50.28 21.20 -30.51
N TYR A 699 -49.96 21.63 -29.29
CA TYR A 699 -49.23 22.86 -29.08
C TYR A 699 -47.91 22.48 -28.42
N HIS A 700 -46.99 22.04 -29.28
CA HIS A 700 -45.58 22.00 -28.94
C HIS A 700 -45.13 23.46 -28.89
N VAL A 701 -45.31 24.11 -27.74
CA VAL A 701 -44.88 25.48 -27.52
C VAL A 701 -43.41 25.38 -27.17
N SER A 702 -42.57 25.88 -28.08
CA SER A 702 -41.13 26.03 -27.83
C SER A 702 -40.91 26.80 -26.53
N THR A 703 -39.82 26.55 -25.81
CA THR A 703 -39.39 27.38 -24.66
C THR A 703 -38.82 28.73 -25.11
N GLU A 704 -38.62 28.89 -26.42
CA GLU A 704 -38.13 30.11 -27.06
C GLU A 704 -39.10 30.62 -28.14
N LEU A 705 -39.39 31.92 -28.12
CA LEU A 705 -40.15 32.62 -29.16
C LEU A 705 -39.22 33.57 -29.94
N ASP A 706 -39.04 33.33 -31.24
CA ASP A 706 -38.30 34.23 -32.12
C ASP A 706 -39.24 35.22 -32.82
N LEU A 707 -38.93 36.51 -32.66
CA LEU A 707 -39.65 37.67 -33.18
C LEU A 707 -38.80 38.48 -34.17
N ARG A 708 -37.60 37.99 -34.54
CA ARG A 708 -36.73 38.69 -35.49
C ARG A 708 -37.40 38.77 -36.87
N GLY A 709 -37.49 39.98 -37.41
CA GLY A 709 -38.06 40.23 -38.74
C GLY A 709 -39.56 40.55 -38.75
N GLU A 710 -40.22 40.57 -37.59
CA GLU A 710 -41.64 40.92 -37.49
C GLU A 710 -41.89 42.42 -37.27
N ARG A 711 -43.08 42.88 -37.69
CA ARG A 711 -43.56 44.23 -37.38
C ARG A 711 -44.01 44.30 -35.92
N TYR A 712 -43.82 45.46 -35.30
CA TYR A 712 -44.01 45.68 -33.87
C TYR A 712 -45.38 45.22 -33.32
N GLU A 713 -46.48 45.58 -34.00
CA GLU A 713 -47.84 45.22 -33.54
C GLU A 713 -48.17 43.73 -33.66
N ASP A 714 -47.59 43.04 -34.64
CA ASP A 714 -47.79 41.60 -34.83
C ASP A 714 -46.97 40.80 -33.82
N ALA A 715 -45.74 41.25 -33.55
CA ALA A 715 -44.86 40.64 -32.57
C ALA A 715 -45.45 40.69 -31.15
N LEU A 716 -46.07 41.82 -30.74
CA LEU A 716 -46.70 41.92 -29.42
C LEU A 716 -47.90 40.98 -29.26
N ARG A 717 -48.74 40.85 -30.29
CA ARG A 717 -49.87 39.89 -30.27
C ARG A 717 -49.40 38.44 -30.19
N ARG A 718 -48.29 38.11 -30.87
CA ARG A 718 -47.67 36.78 -30.77
C ARG A 718 -47.09 36.54 -29.37
N VAL A 719 -46.48 37.54 -28.75
CA VAL A 719 -45.94 37.43 -27.38
C VAL A 719 -47.06 37.20 -26.38
N GLU A 720 -48.17 37.94 -26.47
CA GLU A 720 -49.31 37.80 -25.57
C GLU A 720 -49.90 36.38 -25.64
N LYS A 721 -50.16 35.91 -26.87
CA LYS A 721 -50.63 34.53 -27.08
C LYS A 721 -49.62 33.49 -26.59
N TYR A 722 -48.33 33.71 -26.84
CA TYR A 722 -47.28 32.78 -26.44
C TYR A 722 -47.11 32.71 -24.92
N VAL A 723 -47.30 33.82 -24.20
CA VAL A 723 -47.28 33.83 -22.74
C VAL A 723 -48.43 33.00 -22.19
N ASP A 724 -49.63 33.12 -22.74
CA ASP A 724 -50.78 32.28 -22.36
C ASP A 724 -50.52 30.79 -22.65
N ASP A 725 -49.98 30.50 -23.85
CA ASP A 725 -49.62 29.16 -24.27
C ASP A 725 -48.51 28.54 -23.37
N ALA A 726 -47.52 29.34 -22.95
CA ALA A 726 -46.43 28.92 -22.06
C ALA A 726 -46.89 28.71 -20.61
N LEU A 727 -47.83 29.52 -20.12
CA LEU A 727 -48.48 29.36 -18.82
C LEU A 727 -49.35 28.09 -18.79
N LEU A 728 -50.08 27.83 -19.88
CA LEU A 728 -50.84 26.58 -20.06
C LEU A 728 -49.91 25.36 -20.14
N ALA A 729 -48.72 25.51 -20.73
CA ALA A 729 -47.69 24.47 -20.78
C ALA A 729 -46.94 24.27 -19.44
N GLY A 730 -47.10 25.18 -18.47
CA GLY A 730 -46.49 25.07 -17.15
C GLY A 730 -44.98 25.32 -17.11
N TYR A 731 -44.44 26.10 -18.05
CA TYR A 731 -43.01 26.43 -18.04
C TYR A 731 -42.67 27.42 -16.90
N PRO A 732 -41.58 27.22 -16.15
CA PRO A 732 -41.17 28.14 -15.08
C PRO A 732 -40.58 29.45 -15.63
N HIS A 733 -39.96 29.40 -16.82
CA HIS A 733 -39.44 30.56 -17.53
C HIS A 733 -39.42 30.30 -19.04
N VAL A 734 -39.43 31.37 -19.84
CA VAL A 734 -39.34 31.32 -21.31
C VAL A 734 -38.45 32.44 -21.86
N SER A 735 -37.86 32.20 -23.03
CA SER A 735 -36.96 33.16 -23.70
C SER A 735 -37.64 33.77 -24.93
N ILE A 736 -37.61 35.09 -25.05
CA ILE A 736 -38.14 35.82 -26.21
C ILE A 736 -36.99 36.49 -26.96
N ILE A 737 -36.72 36.03 -28.16
CA ILE A 737 -35.65 36.50 -29.04
C ILE A 737 -36.21 37.60 -29.94
N HIS A 738 -35.84 38.86 -29.68
CA HIS A 738 -36.28 40.01 -30.49
C HIS A 738 -35.15 40.65 -31.30
N GLY A 739 -33.90 40.20 -31.10
CA GLY A 739 -32.72 40.74 -31.75
C GLY A 739 -32.28 42.11 -31.22
N LYS A 740 -31.13 42.60 -31.68
CA LYS A 740 -30.47 43.81 -31.15
C LYS A 740 -30.80 45.11 -31.88
N GLY A 741 -31.67 45.10 -32.90
CA GLY A 741 -31.89 46.18 -33.90
C GLY A 741 -32.18 47.60 -33.35
N THR A 742 -33.36 48.17 -33.63
CA THR A 742 -33.74 49.52 -33.15
C THR A 742 -34.19 49.55 -31.68
N GLY A 743 -34.24 48.39 -31.01
CA GLY A 743 -34.70 48.25 -29.62
C GLY A 743 -36.21 48.34 -29.41
N ALA A 744 -37.00 48.65 -30.44
CA ALA A 744 -38.45 48.80 -30.32
C ALA A 744 -39.14 47.54 -29.78
N LEU A 745 -38.84 46.37 -30.36
CA LEU A 745 -39.40 45.08 -29.91
C LEU A 745 -38.99 44.73 -28.48
N ARG A 746 -37.74 45.03 -28.07
CA ARG A 746 -37.28 44.82 -26.70
C ARG A 746 -38.15 45.59 -25.71
N THR A 747 -38.33 46.89 -25.97
CA THR A 747 -39.12 47.77 -25.10
C THR A 747 -40.58 47.30 -25.06
N GLY A 748 -41.16 46.91 -26.19
CA GLY A 748 -42.52 46.37 -26.25
C GLY A 748 -42.70 45.09 -25.43
N VAL A 749 -41.80 44.12 -25.58
CA VAL A 749 -41.85 42.84 -24.83
C VAL A 749 -41.73 43.07 -23.33
N GLN A 750 -40.79 43.94 -22.91
CA GLN A 750 -40.59 44.27 -21.50
C GLN A 750 -41.78 45.04 -20.90
N GLU A 751 -42.41 45.93 -21.67
CA GLU A 751 -43.60 46.66 -21.21
C GLU A 751 -44.81 45.74 -21.08
N LEU A 752 -44.98 44.78 -22.00
CA LEU A 752 -46.02 43.76 -21.92
C LEU A 752 -45.80 42.84 -20.71
N ALA A 753 -44.57 42.37 -20.51
CA ALA A 753 -44.18 41.57 -19.34
C ALA A 753 -44.47 42.29 -18.02
N LYS A 754 -44.22 43.61 -17.95
CA LYS A 754 -44.50 44.42 -16.76
C LYS A 754 -45.99 44.57 -16.45
N ARG A 755 -46.86 44.49 -17.46
CA ARG A 755 -48.33 44.59 -17.30
C ARG A 755 -49.00 43.24 -17.03
N HIS A 756 -48.35 42.13 -17.40
CA HIS A 756 -48.92 40.80 -17.34
C HIS A 756 -48.86 40.21 -15.91
N ARG A 757 -50.03 39.96 -15.30
CA ARG A 757 -50.13 39.52 -13.89
C ARG A 757 -49.38 38.23 -13.54
N ALA A 758 -49.23 37.33 -14.51
CA ALA A 758 -48.58 36.03 -14.30
C ALA A 758 -47.05 36.06 -14.43
N VAL A 759 -46.47 37.17 -14.90
CA VAL A 759 -45.02 37.34 -14.97
C VAL A 759 -44.53 37.88 -13.64
N LYS A 760 -43.68 37.10 -12.97
CA LYS A 760 -43.06 37.44 -11.69
C LYS A 760 -41.89 38.40 -11.87
N ASN A 761 -41.05 38.13 -12.87
CA ASN A 761 -39.86 38.93 -13.16
C ASN A 761 -39.48 38.85 -14.64
N TYR A 762 -38.71 39.83 -15.13
CA TYR A 762 -38.13 39.80 -16.47
C TYR A 762 -36.69 40.32 -16.45
N ARG A 763 -35.81 39.69 -17.23
CA ARG A 763 -34.41 40.12 -17.38
C ARG A 763 -33.94 40.00 -18.81
N SER A 764 -32.85 40.67 -19.16
CA SER A 764 -32.15 40.40 -20.42
C SER A 764 -31.43 39.04 -20.34
N GLY A 765 -31.22 38.39 -21.48
CA GLY A 765 -30.46 37.15 -21.56
C GLY A 765 -29.00 37.33 -21.11
N GLY A 766 -28.42 36.29 -20.49
CA GLY A 766 -27.01 36.23 -20.15
C GLY A 766 -26.10 36.07 -21.38
N ILE A 767 -24.78 36.03 -21.16
CA ILE A 767 -23.77 35.91 -22.24
C ILE A 767 -23.98 34.62 -23.06
N ASN A 768 -24.41 33.53 -22.43
CA ASN A 768 -24.70 32.24 -23.07
C ASN A 768 -26.16 32.10 -23.55
N GLU A 769 -27.02 33.11 -23.34
CA GLU A 769 -28.46 33.09 -23.69
C GLU A 769 -28.80 34.13 -24.77
N GLY A 770 -27.81 34.63 -25.53
CA GLY A 770 -28.02 35.62 -26.59
C GLY A 770 -27.95 37.10 -26.15
N GLY A 771 -27.61 37.37 -24.89
CA GLY A 771 -27.33 38.71 -24.37
C GLY A 771 -28.52 39.66 -24.47
N THR A 772 -28.26 40.92 -24.82
CA THR A 772 -29.27 41.99 -24.93
C THR A 772 -30.29 41.81 -26.07
N GLY A 773 -30.14 40.78 -26.90
CA GLY A 773 -31.07 40.44 -27.98
C GLY A 773 -32.22 39.51 -27.56
N VAL A 774 -32.21 39.07 -26.29
CA VAL A 774 -33.17 38.13 -25.72
C VAL A 774 -33.69 38.68 -24.40
N THR A 775 -34.99 38.52 -24.16
CA THR A 775 -35.64 38.82 -22.88
C THR A 775 -36.16 37.51 -22.28
N VAL A 776 -35.76 37.19 -21.06
CA VAL A 776 -36.22 36.01 -20.31
C VAL A 776 -37.34 36.45 -19.37
N LEU A 777 -38.48 35.76 -19.45
CA LEU A 777 -39.64 35.95 -18.58
C LEU A 777 -39.70 34.82 -17.57
N GLU A 778 -39.86 35.16 -16.29
CA GLU A 778 -40.06 34.21 -15.19
C GLU A 778 -41.51 34.31 -14.72
N PHE A 779 -42.23 33.18 -14.68
CA PHE A 779 -43.63 33.12 -14.26
C PHE A 779 -43.77 32.87 -12.76
N GLN A 780 -44.96 33.16 -12.19
CA GLN A 780 -45.22 33.01 -10.74
C GLN A 780 -45.28 31.57 -10.23
#